data_AF-A0A315XPL6-F1
#
_entry.id   AF-A0A315XPL6-F1
#
_cell.length_a   1.000
_cell.length_b   1.000
_cell.length_c   1.000
_cell.angle_alpha   90.00
_cell.angle_beta   90.00
_cell.angle_gamma   90.00
#
_symmetry.space_group_name_H-M   'P 1'
#
loop_
_entity.id
_entity.type
_entity.pdbx_description
1 polymer ?
#
loop_
_entity_poly.entity_id
_entity_poly.type
_entity_poly.pdbx_seq_one_letter_code
_entity_poly.pdbx_strand_id
1 'polypeptide(L)'
;MVKISVIMPVFNVEGYIEEALDSLLNQTMIDDIEVIMVDDGSTDSSRFIIDEYSDKYENFHAYHKANEGPGIARNYGLEFAKGEYVHFMDSDDYMPPQAYENLYDFNHDNDFIVGNILKFGEFNIWENILFKKAFKDFEGSVKSFRLEEYPNLLWDTITCNKLFKREFLDRFNIRFINENTYYEDLLFSFEAYINAESIGFSQKIFYFWRLRKNKSSITQKQDDVKNFTDRIKVLKIYHSLMVERGLDDRLSDIIYEKWLMHDLKTSLKKLNNYSGKYYDELIEGVCEMLDIIPDYLRDNLNCYLKILYRMVENHDINALLKFAHLEDEFLMNPQMELDIGEDYLKMVSFDCDTDDRQFNAVVSDVYNDGENLFMEFTENLSLTPKDYPHEILVSMIHQNDEFPLTLHNNKITIPLNLIKDFDHSKIKVTYKSSEFFYEVLLKNYKRHSIRYANYDIDLGIGINNVLYLDVKKKTYNEIVIEDIALEDEIFRFHCKSLKETKSMVLTNFVTYYQVTFPVDYDALSSRFTFTIPYDEFTRFIIKKYELNSPESFNSISVKREFKFIHNNTVVKFKNKRNKIYISNKSVHDSSGDVETLIRNNEKLINENNRLKSKNKELNKRIEEFKSRKAVRLIDDFKDKLR
;
A
#
# COMPACT_ATOMS: atom_id res chain seq x y z
N MET A 1 10.75 -18.78 27.75
CA MET A 1 11.22 -17.39 27.87
C MET A 1 10.53 -16.64 26.75
N VAL A 2 9.92 -15.49 27.01
CA VAL A 2 9.22 -14.73 25.96
C VAL A 2 10.26 -14.29 24.92
N LYS A 3 10.01 -14.58 23.64
CA LYS A 3 10.90 -14.19 22.54
C LYS A 3 10.53 -12.82 21.99
N ILE A 4 9.22 -12.54 21.88
CA ILE A 4 8.73 -11.31 21.25
C ILE A 4 7.65 -10.67 22.14
N SER A 5 7.80 -9.37 22.42
CA SER A 5 6.74 -8.53 22.97
C SER A 5 6.08 -7.74 21.85
N VAL A 6 4.79 -7.97 21.64
CA VAL A 6 3.97 -7.19 20.71
C VAL A 6 3.29 -6.09 21.51
N ILE A 7 3.62 -4.84 21.23
CA ILE A 7 3.05 -3.67 21.89
C ILE A 7 1.99 -3.07 20.97
N MET A 8 0.77 -2.95 21.48
CA MET A 8 -0.39 -2.51 20.71
C MET A 8 -1.05 -1.30 21.37
N PRO A 9 -0.91 -0.07 20.82
CA PRO A 9 -1.67 1.09 21.28
C PRO A 9 -3.13 0.99 20.79
N VAL A 10 -4.09 1.19 21.71
CA VAL A 10 -5.53 1.01 21.46
C VAL A 10 -6.26 2.31 21.75
N PHE A 11 -6.93 2.87 20.74
CA PHE A 11 -7.77 4.06 20.91
C PHE A 11 -8.93 4.09 19.92
N ASN A 12 -10.15 3.88 20.42
CA ASN A 12 -11.40 3.97 19.64
C ASN A 12 -11.40 3.13 18.33
N VAL A 13 -11.18 1.83 18.47
CA VAL A 13 -11.05 0.84 17.39
C VAL A 13 -11.97 -0.37 17.58
N GLU A 14 -13.12 -0.22 18.26
CA GLU A 14 -14.00 -1.36 18.60
C GLU A 14 -14.41 -2.20 17.38
N GLY A 15 -14.51 -1.59 16.19
CA GLY A 15 -14.86 -2.27 14.95
C GLY A 15 -13.71 -3.02 14.25
N TYR A 16 -12.50 -3.01 14.80
CA TYR A 16 -11.29 -3.58 14.18
C TYR A 16 -10.45 -4.43 15.14
N ILE A 17 -10.47 -4.12 16.45
CA ILE A 17 -9.55 -4.70 17.44
C ILE A 17 -9.67 -6.22 17.59
N GLU A 18 -10.88 -6.80 17.56
CA GLU A 18 -11.04 -8.26 17.65
C GLU A 18 -10.30 -8.98 16.53
N GLU A 19 -10.43 -8.49 15.30
CA GLU A 19 -9.72 -9.05 14.14
C GLU A 19 -8.20 -8.90 14.26
N ALA A 20 -7.72 -7.78 14.80
CA ALA A 20 -6.30 -7.57 15.05
C ALA A 20 -5.76 -8.57 16.08
N LEU A 21 -6.46 -8.75 17.20
CA LEU A 21 -6.09 -9.68 18.27
C LEU A 21 -6.18 -11.15 17.82
N ASP A 22 -7.22 -11.51 17.06
CA ASP A 22 -7.35 -12.85 16.47
C ASP A 22 -6.20 -13.15 15.51
N SER A 23 -5.68 -12.15 14.79
CA SER A 23 -4.51 -12.33 13.93
C SER A 23 -3.22 -12.64 14.71
N LEU A 24 -3.12 -12.14 15.95
CA LEU A 24 -2.04 -12.47 16.88
C LEU A 24 -2.22 -13.86 17.48
N LEU A 25 -3.43 -14.22 17.91
CA LEU A 25 -3.73 -15.56 18.42
C LEU A 25 -3.43 -16.67 17.40
N ASN A 26 -3.58 -16.36 16.11
CA ASN A 26 -3.34 -17.30 15.01
C ASN A 26 -1.87 -17.36 14.55
N GLN A 27 -0.93 -16.75 15.29
CA GLN A 27 0.50 -16.82 14.97
C GLN A 27 1.06 -18.22 15.26
N THR A 28 1.92 -18.72 14.36
CA THR A 28 2.59 -20.01 14.56
C THR A 28 3.53 -20.03 15.77
N MET A 29 3.98 -18.85 16.22
CA MET A 29 4.82 -18.65 17.41
C MET A 29 4.04 -18.12 18.63
N ILE A 30 2.72 -18.26 18.71
CA ILE A 30 1.92 -17.63 19.78
C ILE A 30 2.41 -17.97 21.21
N ASP A 31 2.92 -19.19 21.43
CA ASP A 31 3.46 -19.62 22.73
C ASP A 31 4.75 -18.89 23.16
N ASP A 32 5.46 -18.27 22.21
CA ASP A 32 6.70 -17.53 22.42
C ASP A 32 6.47 -15.99 22.45
N ILE A 33 5.22 -15.55 22.30
CA ILE A 33 4.82 -14.14 22.17
C ILE A 33 4.03 -13.70 23.39
N GLU A 34 4.33 -12.52 23.93
CA GLU A 34 3.42 -11.77 24.80
C GLU A 34 2.84 -10.56 24.05
N VAL A 35 1.56 -10.25 24.32
CA VAL A 35 0.83 -9.14 23.70
C VAL A 35 0.46 -8.12 24.77
N ILE A 36 1.02 -6.92 24.66
CA ILE A 36 0.86 -5.80 25.58
C ILE A 36 -0.08 -4.78 24.92
N MET A 37 -1.34 -4.79 25.33
CA MET A 37 -2.38 -3.90 24.81
C MET A 37 -2.51 -2.70 25.73
N VAL A 38 -2.32 -1.49 25.20
CA VAL A 38 -2.38 -0.24 25.97
C VAL A 38 -3.56 0.59 25.48
N ASP A 39 -4.64 0.60 26.25
CA ASP A 39 -5.77 1.51 26.03
C ASP A 39 -5.40 2.94 26.40
N ASP A 40 -5.32 3.78 25.37
CA ASP A 40 -5.00 5.21 25.44
C ASP A 40 -6.28 6.04 25.62
N GLY A 41 -7.09 5.66 26.60
CA GLY A 41 -8.31 6.38 26.99
C GLY A 41 -9.46 6.27 25.99
N SER A 42 -9.74 5.07 25.46
CA SER A 42 -10.88 4.84 24.58
C SER A 42 -12.22 5.21 25.23
N THR A 43 -13.14 5.67 24.40
CA THR A 43 -14.52 6.03 24.77
C THR A 43 -15.57 5.08 24.20
N ASP A 44 -15.14 4.15 23.36
CA ASP A 44 -15.95 3.08 22.78
C ASP A 44 -15.70 1.74 23.52
N SER A 45 -16.10 0.62 22.92
CA SER A 45 -15.99 -0.70 23.56
C SER A 45 -14.58 -1.29 23.52
N SER A 46 -13.58 -0.62 22.91
CA SER A 46 -12.23 -1.17 22.73
C SER A 46 -11.58 -1.60 24.04
N ARG A 47 -11.79 -0.83 25.11
CA ARG A 47 -11.28 -1.15 26.45
C ARG A 47 -11.79 -2.52 26.94
N PHE A 48 -13.10 -2.74 26.84
CA PHE A 48 -13.70 -3.99 27.31
C PHE A 48 -13.23 -5.19 26.49
N ILE A 49 -13.04 -5.00 25.18
CA ILE A 49 -12.55 -6.07 24.30
C ILE A 49 -11.13 -6.51 24.71
N ILE A 50 -10.21 -5.57 24.97
CA ILE A 50 -8.85 -5.96 25.38
C ILE A 50 -8.80 -6.61 26.77
N ASP A 51 -9.70 -6.20 27.67
CA ASP A 51 -9.85 -6.81 29.00
C ASP A 51 -10.29 -8.28 28.87
N GLU A 52 -11.28 -8.55 28.01
CA GLU A 52 -11.75 -9.92 27.74
C GLU A 52 -10.64 -10.82 27.19
N TYR A 53 -9.79 -10.31 26.30
CA TYR A 53 -8.64 -11.07 25.79
C TYR A 53 -7.59 -11.30 26.89
N SER A 54 -7.31 -10.31 27.74
CA SER A 54 -6.36 -10.45 28.84
C SER A 54 -6.83 -11.45 29.91
N ASP A 55 -8.14 -11.50 30.17
CA ASP A 55 -8.74 -12.48 31.10
C ASP A 55 -8.73 -13.91 30.53
N LYS A 56 -8.82 -14.03 29.20
CA LYS A 56 -8.93 -15.32 28.50
C LYS A 56 -7.60 -15.96 28.15
N TYR A 57 -6.57 -15.17 27.87
CA TYR A 57 -5.28 -15.65 27.35
C TYR A 57 -4.12 -15.16 28.23
N GLU A 58 -3.35 -16.09 28.80
CA GLU A 58 -2.28 -15.78 29.77
C GLU A 58 -1.17 -14.88 29.21
N ASN A 59 -0.95 -14.91 27.89
CA ASN A 59 0.06 -14.11 27.20
C ASN A 59 -0.47 -12.76 26.68
N PHE A 60 -1.71 -12.40 26.99
CA PHE A 60 -2.30 -11.10 26.66
C PHE A 60 -2.41 -10.26 27.93
N HIS A 61 -1.96 -9.01 27.86
CA HIS A 61 -1.87 -8.11 29.00
C HIS A 61 -2.52 -6.77 28.63
N ALA A 62 -3.64 -6.46 29.28
CA ALA A 62 -4.32 -5.18 29.13
C ALA A 62 -3.78 -4.15 30.16
N TYR A 63 -3.49 -2.95 29.66
CA TYR A 63 -3.17 -1.79 30.48
C TYR A 63 -3.98 -0.59 30.03
N HIS A 64 -4.29 0.31 30.96
CA HIS A 64 -5.11 1.49 30.68
C HIS A 64 -4.44 2.75 31.15
N LYS A 65 -4.58 3.80 30.36
CA LYS A 65 -4.09 5.13 30.69
C LYS A 65 -5.02 6.22 30.14
N ALA A 66 -4.76 7.46 30.53
CA ALA A 66 -5.40 8.62 29.90
C ALA A 66 -4.87 8.78 28.47
N ASN A 67 -5.70 9.34 27.58
CA ASN A 67 -5.35 9.62 26.19
C ASN A 67 -4.23 10.64 26.09
N GLU A 68 -3.04 10.16 25.70
CA GLU A 68 -1.83 10.96 25.51
C GLU A 68 -1.20 10.75 24.12
N GLY A 69 -1.79 9.90 23.28
CA GLY A 69 -1.36 9.63 21.92
C GLY A 69 -0.62 8.29 21.78
N PRO A 70 -0.58 7.75 20.54
CA PRO A 70 -0.07 6.41 20.25
C PRO A 70 1.42 6.24 20.62
N GLY A 71 2.27 7.25 20.41
CA GLY A 71 3.68 7.19 20.78
C GLY A 71 3.89 6.98 22.28
N ILE A 72 3.17 7.74 23.11
CA ILE A 72 3.24 7.62 24.58
C ILE A 72 2.66 6.27 25.02
N ALA A 73 1.58 5.80 24.40
CA ALA A 73 1.04 4.48 24.67
C ALA A 73 2.03 3.35 24.32
N ARG A 74 2.77 3.45 23.21
CA ARG A 74 3.82 2.50 22.84
C ARG A 74 5.00 2.53 23.82
N ASN A 75 5.45 3.72 24.24
CA ASN A 75 6.49 3.85 25.28
C ASN A 75 6.04 3.22 26.60
N TYR A 76 4.80 3.47 27.01
CA TYR A 76 4.24 2.88 28.23
C TYR A 76 4.19 1.34 28.13
N GLY A 77 3.78 0.80 26.98
CA GLY A 77 3.82 -0.65 26.74
C GLY A 77 5.24 -1.23 26.78
N LEU A 78 6.24 -0.47 26.33
CA LEU A 78 7.64 -0.88 26.33
C LEU A 78 8.20 -1.10 27.75
N GLU A 79 7.67 -0.39 28.76
CA GLU A 79 8.06 -0.59 30.17
C GLU A 79 7.69 -1.98 30.71
N PHE A 80 6.71 -2.65 30.09
CA PHE A 80 6.24 -3.97 30.48
C PHE A 80 6.81 -5.11 29.62
N ALA A 81 7.53 -4.78 28.54
CA ALA A 81 8.06 -5.74 27.58
C ALA A 81 9.19 -6.60 28.17
N LYS A 82 9.05 -7.93 28.06
CA LYS A 82 10.01 -8.94 28.55
C LYS A 82 10.69 -9.72 27.42
N GLY A 83 10.15 -9.65 26.20
CA GLY A 83 10.66 -10.30 25.01
C GLY A 83 12.09 -9.87 24.67
N GLU A 84 12.81 -10.77 24.01
CA GLU A 84 14.11 -10.44 23.40
C GLU A 84 13.95 -9.40 22.29
N TYR A 85 12.85 -9.50 21.55
CA TYR A 85 12.45 -8.58 20.48
C TYR A 85 11.14 -7.86 20.81
N VAL A 86 10.96 -6.70 20.22
CA VAL A 86 9.78 -5.84 20.33
C VAL A 86 9.21 -5.56 18.95
N HIS A 87 7.89 -5.68 18.82
CA HIS A 87 7.15 -5.26 17.63
C HIS A 87 6.02 -4.30 18.04
N PHE A 88 5.89 -3.17 17.35
CA PHE A 88 4.82 -2.21 17.55
C PHE A 88 3.69 -2.45 16.54
N MET A 89 2.59 -3.06 16.96
CA MET A 89 1.46 -3.37 16.08
C MET A 89 0.31 -2.40 16.30
N ASP A 90 -0.15 -1.72 15.26
CA ASP A 90 -1.39 -0.92 15.34
C ASP A 90 -2.62 -1.80 15.55
N SER A 91 -3.55 -1.32 16.39
CA SER A 91 -4.72 -2.06 16.89
C SER A 91 -5.85 -2.25 15.89
N ASP A 92 -5.75 -1.66 14.70
CA ASP A 92 -6.67 -1.87 13.60
C ASP A 92 -6.07 -2.64 12.42
N ASP A 93 -4.83 -3.08 12.53
CA ASP A 93 -4.12 -3.77 11.45
C ASP A 93 -4.13 -5.29 11.63
N TYR A 94 -3.46 -6.02 10.73
CA TYR A 94 -3.56 -7.48 10.69
C TYR A 94 -2.19 -8.14 10.46
N MET A 95 -1.92 -9.24 11.17
CA MET A 95 -0.68 -10.00 11.04
C MET A 95 -0.86 -11.28 10.20
N PRO A 96 0.00 -11.54 9.19
CA PRO A 96 0.11 -12.85 8.56
C PRO A 96 0.43 -13.95 9.59
N PRO A 97 -0.11 -15.19 9.49
CA PRO A 97 0.04 -16.23 10.52
C PRO A 97 1.48 -16.66 10.84
N GLN A 98 2.40 -16.53 9.89
CA GLN A 98 3.81 -16.88 10.06
C GLN A 98 4.69 -15.64 10.16
N ALA A 99 4.12 -14.46 10.43
CA ALA A 99 4.86 -13.21 10.39
C ALA A 99 6.04 -13.20 11.35
N TYR A 100 5.79 -13.55 12.61
CA TYR A 100 6.84 -13.59 13.63
C TYR A 100 7.85 -14.71 13.40
N GLU A 101 7.41 -15.93 13.06
CA GLU A 101 8.28 -17.06 12.70
C GLU A 101 9.24 -16.69 11.57
N ASN A 102 8.71 -16.09 10.50
CA ASN A 102 9.49 -15.72 9.34
C ASN A 102 10.57 -14.66 9.63
N LEU A 103 10.33 -13.72 10.55
CA LEU A 103 11.31 -12.70 10.90
C LEU A 103 12.26 -13.17 12.00
N TYR A 104 11.74 -13.90 13.00
CA TYR A 104 12.53 -14.43 14.09
C TYR A 104 13.56 -15.46 13.59
N ASP A 105 13.18 -16.38 12.70
CA ASP A 105 14.11 -17.36 12.14
C ASP A 105 15.10 -16.74 11.14
N PHE A 106 14.73 -15.58 10.57
CA PHE A 106 15.61 -14.79 9.71
C PHE A 106 16.62 -13.95 10.51
N ASN A 107 16.44 -13.85 11.81
CA ASN A 107 17.29 -13.05 12.68
C ASN A 107 18.71 -13.61 12.72
N HIS A 108 19.68 -12.77 12.36
CA HIS A 108 21.11 -13.07 12.36
C HIS A 108 21.85 -12.17 13.36
N ASP A 109 21.27 -12.01 14.56
CA ASP A 109 21.71 -11.06 15.58
C ASP A 109 21.66 -9.59 15.11
N ASN A 110 20.69 -9.28 14.25
CA ASN A 110 20.47 -7.92 13.78
C ASN A 110 19.89 -7.05 14.91
N ASP A 111 20.22 -5.76 14.92
CA ASP A 111 19.63 -4.78 15.84
C ASP A 111 18.12 -4.66 15.59
N PHE A 112 17.70 -4.74 14.32
CA PHE A 112 16.31 -4.94 13.94
C PHE A 112 16.17 -5.53 12.54
N ILE A 113 14.97 -6.01 12.23
CA ILE A 113 14.62 -6.60 10.94
C ILE A 113 13.45 -5.84 10.35
N VAL A 114 13.59 -5.42 9.09
CA VAL A 114 12.54 -4.82 8.28
C VAL A 114 11.81 -5.92 7.50
N GLY A 115 10.50 -6.02 7.70
CA GLY A 115 9.62 -6.87 6.92
C GLY A 115 8.89 -6.10 5.83
N ASN A 116 8.47 -6.83 4.79
CA ASN A 116 7.65 -6.26 3.74
C ASN A 116 6.20 -6.04 4.21
N ILE A 117 5.48 -5.13 3.56
CA ILE A 117 4.18 -4.64 4.01
C ILE A 117 3.25 -4.42 2.82
N LEU A 118 1.98 -4.77 2.98
CA LEU A 118 0.94 -4.51 2.00
C LEU A 118 -0.21 -3.73 2.62
N LYS A 119 -0.80 -2.81 1.85
CA LYS A 119 -2.07 -2.18 2.21
C LYS A 119 -3.23 -3.06 1.81
N PHE A 120 -4.29 -3.05 2.62
CA PHE A 120 -5.54 -3.70 2.26
C PHE A 120 -6.74 -2.85 2.64
N GLY A 121 -7.83 -3.01 1.90
CA GLY A 121 -9.15 -2.48 2.23
C GLY A 121 -10.20 -3.57 2.05
N GLU A 122 -11.47 -3.18 2.07
CA GLU A 122 -12.60 -4.12 2.03
C GLU A 122 -12.53 -5.13 0.86
N PHE A 123 -11.94 -4.75 -0.28
CA PHE A 123 -11.92 -5.58 -1.48
C PHE A 123 -10.54 -5.77 -2.13
N ASN A 124 -9.55 -4.95 -1.77
CA ASN A 124 -8.29 -4.83 -2.52
C ASN A 124 -7.09 -4.90 -1.60
N ILE A 125 -5.95 -5.34 -2.16
CA ILE A 125 -4.63 -5.30 -1.55
C ILE A 125 -3.69 -4.70 -2.57
N TRP A 126 -2.78 -3.84 -2.13
CA TRP A 126 -1.82 -3.17 -3.00
C TRP A 126 -0.57 -2.76 -2.22
N GLU A 127 0.53 -2.57 -2.94
CA GLU A 127 1.76 -2.01 -2.38
C GLU A 127 1.59 -0.50 -2.14
N ASN A 128 2.20 0.01 -1.07
CA ASN A 128 2.30 1.45 -0.86
C ASN A 128 3.54 1.99 -1.59
N ILE A 129 3.35 3.12 -2.29
CA ILE A 129 4.39 3.79 -3.07
C ILE A 129 5.66 4.12 -2.27
N LEU A 130 5.52 4.42 -0.98
CA LEU A 130 6.67 4.67 -0.10
C LEU A 130 7.55 3.43 0.06
N PHE A 131 6.95 2.27 0.29
CA PHE A 131 7.68 1.01 0.43
C PHE A 131 8.25 0.52 -0.91
N LYS A 132 7.55 0.81 -2.01
CA LYS A 132 8.10 0.57 -3.35
C LYS A 132 9.39 1.36 -3.58
N LYS A 133 9.46 2.61 -3.09
CA LYS A 133 10.70 3.40 -3.11
C LYS A 133 11.73 2.88 -2.10
N ALA A 134 11.30 2.56 -0.89
CA ALA A 134 12.20 2.11 0.17
C ALA A 134 12.91 0.80 -0.19
N PHE A 135 12.18 -0.12 -0.81
CA PHE A 135 12.67 -1.46 -1.11
C PHE A 135 13.17 -1.60 -2.55
N LYS A 136 13.33 -0.50 -3.29
CA LYS A 136 13.61 -0.52 -4.73
C LYS A 136 14.95 -1.19 -5.09
N ASP A 137 15.92 -1.14 -4.18
CA ASP A 137 17.27 -1.68 -4.38
C ASP A 137 17.40 -3.13 -3.88
N PHE A 138 16.34 -3.72 -3.34
CA PHE A 138 16.35 -5.10 -2.86
C PHE A 138 15.83 -6.05 -3.93
N GLU A 139 16.69 -6.98 -4.36
CA GLU A 139 16.32 -8.08 -5.26
C GLU A 139 15.74 -9.30 -4.50
N GLY A 140 15.82 -9.27 -3.17
CA GLY A 140 15.31 -10.32 -2.28
C GLY A 140 15.59 -10.01 -0.81
N SER A 141 15.42 -11.02 0.05
CA SER A 141 15.79 -10.89 1.46
C SER A 141 17.31 -10.75 1.64
N VAL A 142 17.74 -9.80 2.48
CA VAL A 142 19.16 -9.56 2.82
C VAL A 142 19.33 -9.75 4.31
N LYS A 143 20.23 -10.66 4.69
CA LYS A 143 20.36 -11.15 6.07
C LYS A 143 20.86 -10.11 7.06
N SER A 144 21.81 -9.29 6.64
CA SER A 144 22.49 -8.31 7.46
C SER A 144 23.20 -7.30 6.56
N PHE A 145 23.03 -6.01 6.85
CA PHE A 145 23.66 -4.88 6.15
C PHE A 145 23.65 -3.64 7.05
N ARG A 146 24.40 -2.60 6.67
CA ARG A 146 24.32 -1.26 7.26
C ARG A 146 23.50 -0.32 6.40
N LEU A 147 22.90 0.70 7.01
CA LEU A 147 22.03 1.67 6.32
C LEU A 147 22.68 2.27 5.06
N GLU A 148 23.98 2.55 5.09
CA GLU A 148 24.72 3.19 3.99
C GLU A 148 24.77 2.34 2.70
N GLU A 149 24.58 1.01 2.83
CA GLU A 149 24.49 0.06 1.72
C GLU A 149 23.13 0.15 1.01
N TYR A 150 22.05 0.40 1.77
CA TYR A 150 20.67 0.48 1.27
C TYR A 150 19.94 1.73 1.78
N PRO A 151 20.41 2.94 1.44
CA PRO A 151 19.95 4.16 2.10
C PRO A 151 18.54 4.58 1.69
N ASN A 152 17.98 4.01 0.62
CA ASN A 152 16.57 4.20 0.27
C ASN A 152 15.62 3.69 1.35
N LEU A 153 16.06 2.86 2.30
CA LEU A 153 15.26 2.49 3.47
C LEU A 153 14.78 3.68 4.30
N LEU A 154 15.41 4.85 4.19
CA LEU A 154 14.92 6.10 4.81
C LEU A 154 13.54 6.56 4.28
N TRP A 155 13.04 5.95 3.18
CA TRP A 155 11.66 6.09 2.73
C TRP A 155 10.64 5.31 3.58
N ASP A 156 11.09 4.22 4.22
CA ASP A 156 10.29 3.42 5.14
C ASP A 156 10.40 3.98 6.56
N THR A 157 9.36 4.71 6.97
CA THR A 157 9.36 5.53 8.20
C THR A 157 8.36 5.07 9.25
N ILE A 158 7.78 3.89 9.05
CA ILE A 158 6.83 3.29 10.00
C ILE A 158 7.56 2.34 10.94
N THR A 159 6.99 2.09 12.11
CA THR A 159 7.56 1.15 13.09
C THR A 159 6.94 -0.24 12.99
N CYS A 160 5.72 -0.33 12.45
CA CYS A 160 4.91 -1.56 12.46
C CYS A 160 5.34 -2.65 11.47
N ASN A 161 6.27 -2.37 10.57
CA ASN A 161 6.85 -3.42 9.73
C ASN A 161 8.21 -3.92 10.24
N LYS A 162 8.58 -3.62 11.50
CA LYS A 162 9.92 -3.89 12.04
C LYS A 162 9.86 -4.72 13.33
N LEU A 163 10.81 -5.63 13.47
CA LEU A 163 11.07 -6.39 14.69
C LEU A 163 12.39 -5.92 15.29
N PHE A 164 12.34 -5.23 16.43
CA PHE A 164 13.50 -4.57 17.05
C PHE A 164 14.06 -5.40 18.20
N LYS A 165 15.38 -5.55 18.31
CA LYS A 165 16.00 -6.15 19.49
C LYS A 165 15.79 -5.21 20.67
N ARG A 166 15.21 -5.69 21.78
CA ARG A 166 14.87 -4.84 22.94
C ARG A 166 16.12 -4.19 23.54
N GLU A 167 17.20 -4.96 23.66
CA GLU A 167 18.49 -4.46 24.14
C GLU A 167 19.03 -3.31 23.26
N PHE A 168 18.83 -3.38 21.94
CA PHE A 168 19.22 -2.30 21.03
C PHE A 168 18.43 -1.01 21.32
N LEU A 169 17.10 -1.11 21.48
CA LEU A 169 16.26 0.02 21.84
C LEU A 169 16.65 0.63 23.19
N ASP A 170 16.99 -0.21 24.18
CA ASP A 170 17.41 0.23 25.51
C ASP A 170 18.79 0.87 25.49
N ARG A 171 19.75 0.26 24.78
CA ARG A 171 21.14 0.73 24.66
C ARG A 171 21.24 2.15 24.11
N PHE A 172 20.44 2.46 23.10
CA PHE A 172 20.43 3.79 22.45
C PHE A 172 19.28 4.69 22.92
N ASN A 173 18.50 4.25 23.90
CA ASN A 173 17.31 4.97 24.39
C ASN A 173 16.37 5.42 23.26
N ILE A 174 16.14 4.53 22.29
CA ILE A 174 15.24 4.81 21.17
C ILE A 174 13.81 4.70 21.69
N ARG A 175 13.11 5.84 21.74
CA ARG A 175 11.76 5.99 22.29
C ARG A 175 10.92 6.87 21.38
N PHE A 176 9.61 6.70 21.42
CA PHE A 176 8.69 7.65 20.80
C PHE A 176 8.78 8.99 21.54
N ILE A 177 8.52 10.10 20.83
CA ILE A 177 8.50 11.42 21.47
C ILE A 177 7.43 11.47 22.56
N ASN A 178 7.77 12.02 23.73
CA ASN A 178 6.88 12.16 24.88
C ASN A 178 5.95 13.38 24.73
N GLU A 179 5.31 13.48 23.57
CA GLU A 179 4.34 14.52 23.28
C GLU A 179 3.25 13.96 22.35
N ASN A 180 2.00 14.38 22.54
CA ASN A 180 0.88 13.96 21.71
C ASN A 180 0.93 14.59 20.30
N THR A 181 1.81 14.06 19.47
CA THR A 181 2.10 14.53 18.11
C THR A 181 1.92 13.36 17.15
N TYR A 182 1.27 13.58 16.02
CA TYR A 182 1.22 12.61 14.92
C TYR A 182 2.59 12.47 14.25
N TYR A 183 2.81 11.36 13.56
CA TYR A 183 4.07 11.08 12.83
C TYR A 183 5.28 10.82 13.75
N GLU A 184 5.02 10.42 14.98
CA GLU A 184 6.02 10.00 15.98
C GLU A 184 6.91 8.85 15.47
N ASP A 185 6.38 7.97 14.61
CA ASP A 185 7.12 6.86 13.99
C ASP A 185 8.30 7.34 13.15
N LEU A 186 8.21 8.55 12.57
CA LEU A 186 9.23 9.12 11.71
C LEU A 186 10.55 9.31 12.47
N LEU A 187 10.47 9.85 13.68
CA LEU A 187 11.62 10.10 14.54
C LEU A 187 12.15 8.81 15.16
N PHE A 188 11.25 7.91 15.59
CA PHE A 188 11.66 6.60 16.11
C PHE A 188 12.43 5.79 15.06
N SER A 189 11.87 5.70 13.84
CA SER A 189 12.50 4.94 12.76
C SER A 189 13.83 5.54 12.35
N PHE A 190 13.93 6.88 12.31
CA PHE A 190 15.19 7.57 12.05
C PHE A 190 16.27 7.19 13.07
N GLU A 191 15.97 7.35 14.36
CA GLU A 191 16.88 6.97 15.45
C GLU A 191 17.26 5.48 15.36
N ALA A 192 16.32 4.59 15.05
CA ALA A 192 16.66 3.18 14.83
C ALA A 192 17.63 2.98 13.66
N TYR A 193 17.41 3.62 12.51
CA TYR A 193 18.28 3.48 11.34
C TYR A 193 19.69 4.01 11.57
N ILE A 194 19.84 5.18 12.19
CA ILE A 194 21.17 5.81 12.35
C ILE A 194 22.02 5.16 13.44
N ASN A 195 21.41 4.54 14.44
CA ASN A 195 22.14 3.89 15.53
C ASN A 195 22.38 2.39 15.29
N ALA A 196 21.72 1.77 14.31
CA ALA A 196 21.88 0.36 14.04
C ALA A 196 23.22 0.06 13.34
N GLU A 197 23.91 -0.95 13.85
CA GLU A 197 25.12 -1.50 13.24
C GLU A 197 24.78 -2.63 12.27
N SER A 198 23.61 -3.27 12.45
CA SER A 198 23.19 -4.42 11.65
C SER A 198 21.68 -4.47 11.46
N ILE A 199 21.24 -4.44 10.20
CA ILE A 199 19.83 -4.46 9.81
C ILE A 199 19.58 -5.69 8.93
N GLY A 200 18.48 -6.41 9.19
CA GLY A 200 17.97 -7.44 8.29
C GLY A 200 16.82 -6.91 7.43
N PHE A 201 16.68 -7.40 6.19
CA PHE A 201 15.51 -7.15 5.35
C PHE A 201 14.92 -8.47 4.86
N SER A 202 13.62 -8.66 5.09
CA SER A 202 12.86 -9.82 4.61
C SER A 202 11.82 -9.40 3.60
N GLN A 203 11.88 -9.95 2.38
CA GLN A 203 10.89 -9.70 1.33
C GLN A 203 9.52 -10.32 1.65
N LYS A 204 9.44 -11.23 2.62
CA LYS A 204 8.19 -11.86 3.08
C LYS A 204 7.30 -10.79 3.70
N ILE A 205 6.00 -10.89 3.45
CA ILE A 205 5.03 -9.96 4.06
C ILE A 205 4.99 -10.23 5.56
N PHE A 206 5.32 -9.20 6.33
CA PHE A 206 5.27 -9.20 7.79
C PHE A 206 4.02 -8.49 8.29
N TYR A 207 3.50 -7.50 7.55
CA TYR A 207 2.45 -6.62 8.07
C TYR A 207 1.39 -6.30 7.01
N PHE A 208 0.11 -6.30 7.42
CA PHE A 208 -0.99 -5.79 6.62
C PHE A 208 -1.55 -4.49 7.21
N TRP A 209 -1.42 -3.41 6.46
CA TRP A 209 -1.92 -2.09 6.84
C TRP A 209 -3.34 -1.88 6.30
N ARG A 210 -4.30 -1.75 7.20
CA ARG A 210 -5.73 -1.58 6.92
C ARG A 210 -6.06 -0.15 6.50
N LEU A 211 -6.87 -0.04 5.45
CA LEU A 211 -7.60 1.16 5.11
C LEU A 211 -9.01 1.09 5.73
N ARG A 212 -9.27 1.89 6.77
CA ARG A 212 -10.56 1.90 7.48
C ARG A 212 -11.66 2.45 6.58
N LYS A 213 -12.80 1.75 6.52
CA LYS A 213 -13.97 2.13 5.72
C LYS A 213 -14.56 3.48 6.11
N ASN A 214 -14.59 3.78 7.41
CA ASN A 214 -15.10 5.02 7.96
C ASN A 214 -14.10 6.19 7.91
N LYS A 215 -12.90 5.97 7.34
CA LYS A 215 -11.80 6.95 7.28
C LYS A 215 -11.41 7.54 8.64
N SER A 216 -11.61 6.77 9.72
CA SER A 216 -11.39 7.27 11.08
C SER A 216 -9.92 7.33 11.51
N SER A 217 -9.00 6.70 10.77
CA SER A 217 -7.58 6.67 11.12
C SER A 217 -6.91 8.03 10.96
N ILE A 218 -5.86 8.28 11.74
CA ILE A 218 -5.07 9.52 11.70
C ILE A 218 -4.57 9.81 10.28
N THR A 219 -4.10 8.76 9.60
CA THR A 219 -3.58 8.88 8.23
C THR A 219 -4.67 9.10 7.17
N GLN A 220 -5.96 8.85 7.48
CA GLN A 220 -7.09 9.10 6.58
C GLN A 220 -7.81 10.44 6.88
N LYS A 221 -7.78 10.93 8.13
CA LYS A 221 -8.29 12.24 8.58
C LYS A 221 -7.34 13.39 8.23
N GLN A 222 -7.08 13.56 6.95
CA GLN A 222 -6.15 14.60 6.45
C GLN A 222 -6.83 15.96 6.23
N ASP A 223 -8.04 16.14 6.73
CA ASP A 223 -8.79 17.39 6.88
C ASP A 223 -8.61 18.00 8.29
N ASP A 224 -7.95 17.29 9.20
CA ASP A 224 -7.58 17.79 10.53
C ASP A 224 -6.35 18.71 10.42
N VAL A 225 -6.47 19.95 10.88
CA VAL A 225 -5.36 20.93 10.96
C VAL A 225 -4.17 20.38 11.75
N LYS A 226 -4.44 19.55 12.77
CA LYS A 226 -3.38 18.88 13.54
C LYS A 226 -2.49 18.01 12.65
N ASN A 227 -3.04 17.41 11.60
CA ASN A 227 -2.31 16.59 10.65
C ASN A 227 -1.18 17.37 9.94
N PHE A 228 -1.45 18.59 9.53
CA PHE A 228 -0.44 19.44 8.89
C PHE A 228 0.56 20.00 9.92
N THR A 229 0.04 20.61 10.98
CA THR A 229 0.87 21.30 11.97
C THR A 229 1.85 20.37 12.67
N ASP A 230 1.41 19.17 13.06
CA ASP A 230 2.30 18.15 13.63
C ASP A 230 3.33 17.66 12.63
N ARG A 231 2.95 17.51 11.36
CA ARG A 231 3.90 17.08 10.31
C ARG A 231 5.06 18.06 10.20
N ILE A 232 4.79 19.36 9.99
CA ILE A 232 5.86 20.38 9.90
C ILE A 232 6.70 20.39 11.17
N LYS A 233 6.07 20.35 12.34
CA LYS A 233 6.76 20.29 13.61
C LYS A 233 7.72 19.09 13.70
N VAL A 234 7.26 17.89 13.35
CA VAL A 234 8.09 16.68 13.37
C VAL A 234 9.23 16.78 12.35
N LEU A 235 8.99 17.32 11.15
CA LEU A 235 10.06 17.52 10.16
C LEU A 235 11.15 18.49 10.66
N LYS A 236 10.78 19.55 11.39
CA LYS A 236 11.75 20.46 12.03
C LYS A 236 12.57 19.77 13.12
N ILE A 237 11.92 18.95 13.95
CA ILE A 237 12.62 18.13 14.97
C ILE A 237 13.58 17.17 14.28
N TYR A 238 13.13 16.50 13.21
CA TYR A 238 13.94 15.58 12.42
C TYR A 238 15.17 16.31 11.86
N HIS A 239 14.99 17.45 11.20
CA HIS A 239 16.12 18.25 10.69
C HIS A 239 17.11 18.60 11.80
N SER A 240 16.63 19.05 12.96
CA SER A 240 17.48 19.39 14.09
C SER A 240 18.30 18.19 14.57
N LEU A 241 17.70 17.00 14.63
CA LEU A 241 18.41 15.75 14.98
C LEU A 241 19.43 15.36 13.91
N MET A 242 19.11 15.50 12.61
CA MET A 242 20.06 15.23 11.52
C MET A 242 21.32 16.10 11.65
N VAL A 243 21.12 17.40 11.92
CA VAL A 243 22.22 18.37 12.10
C VAL A 243 23.02 18.07 13.37
N GLU A 244 22.35 17.81 14.50
CA GLU A 244 23.00 17.48 15.77
C GLU A 244 23.87 16.22 15.66
N ARG A 245 23.40 15.21 14.92
CA ARG A 245 24.12 13.95 14.71
C ARG A 245 25.19 14.03 13.63
N GLY A 246 25.27 15.13 12.88
CA GLY A 246 26.20 15.27 11.77
C GLY A 246 25.98 14.21 10.69
N LEU A 247 24.70 13.99 10.32
CA LEU A 247 24.33 12.97 9.35
C LEU A 247 24.99 13.24 7.99
N ASP A 248 25.47 12.19 7.34
CA ASP A 248 26.08 12.25 6.01
C ASP A 248 25.13 12.90 4.97
N ASP A 249 25.71 13.72 4.08
CA ASP A 249 24.95 14.48 3.07
C ASP A 249 24.11 13.54 2.17
N ARG A 250 24.63 12.37 1.79
CA ARG A 250 23.89 11.40 0.95
C ARG A 250 22.62 10.90 1.65
N LEU A 251 22.70 10.66 2.96
CA LEU A 251 21.54 10.21 3.74
C LEU A 251 20.55 11.36 3.96
N SER A 252 21.07 12.56 4.23
CA SER A 252 20.27 13.76 4.37
C SER A 252 19.48 14.09 3.09
N ASP A 253 20.12 13.95 1.93
CA ASP A 253 19.49 14.17 0.63
C ASP A 253 18.29 13.26 0.39
N ILE A 254 18.40 11.97 0.73
CA ILE A 254 17.29 11.02 0.58
C ILE A 254 16.10 11.41 1.47
N ILE A 255 16.37 11.92 2.67
CA ILE A 255 15.33 12.39 3.59
C ILE A 255 14.66 13.65 3.04
N TYR A 256 15.44 14.63 2.57
CA TYR A 256 14.90 15.85 1.97
C TYR A 256 14.13 15.60 0.68
N GLU A 257 14.61 14.69 -0.19
CA GLU A 257 13.88 14.24 -1.38
C GLU A 257 12.53 13.63 -0.99
N LYS A 258 12.49 12.79 0.05
CA LYS A 258 11.22 12.26 0.57
C LYS A 258 10.29 13.39 1.02
N TRP A 259 10.81 14.42 1.70
CA TRP A 259 9.99 15.54 2.14
C TRP A 259 9.41 16.31 0.97
N LEU A 260 10.23 16.64 -0.03
CA LEU A 260 9.81 17.33 -1.27
C LEU A 260 8.84 16.48 -2.11
N MET A 261 9.03 15.18 -2.23
CA MET A 261 8.20 14.36 -3.11
C MET A 261 6.93 13.84 -2.44
N HIS A 262 6.91 13.78 -1.11
CA HIS A 262 5.81 13.18 -0.36
C HIS A 262 5.30 14.05 0.78
N ASP A 263 6.11 14.37 1.79
CA ASP A 263 5.58 14.91 3.05
C ASP A 263 5.02 16.34 2.90
N LEU A 264 5.74 17.23 2.24
CA LEU A 264 5.27 18.60 1.96
C LEU A 264 4.16 18.59 0.91
N LYS A 265 4.34 17.85 -0.19
CA LYS A 265 3.34 17.68 -1.26
C LYS A 265 1.98 17.21 -0.73
N THR A 266 1.97 16.24 0.18
CA THR A 266 0.73 15.65 0.72
C THR A 266 -0.13 16.69 1.45
N SER A 267 0.53 17.62 2.16
CA SER A 267 -0.12 18.73 2.85
C SER A 267 -0.77 19.70 1.86
N LEU A 268 -0.06 20.03 0.77
CA LEU A 268 -0.51 20.95 -0.27
C LEU A 268 -1.65 20.38 -1.12
N LYS A 269 -1.62 19.08 -1.46
CA LYS A 269 -2.70 18.42 -2.23
C LYS A 269 -4.08 18.55 -1.58
N LYS A 270 -4.10 18.77 -0.27
CA LYS A 270 -5.34 18.84 0.52
C LYS A 270 -5.70 20.25 0.93
N LEU A 271 -5.09 21.25 0.29
CA LEU A 271 -5.36 22.66 0.56
C LEU A 271 -6.87 22.97 0.54
N ASN A 272 -7.62 22.40 -0.41
CA ASN A 272 -9.08 22.57 -0.53
C ASN A 272 -9.90 22.10 0.69
N ASN A 273 -9.31 21.33 1.61
CA ASN A 273 -9.99 20.86 2.82
C ASN A 273 -9.87 21.84 3.99
N TYR A 274 -8.96 22.82 3.90
CA TYR A 274 -8.73 23.79 4.96
C TYR A 274 -9.55 25.06 4.75
N SER A 275 -9.76 25.84 5.83
CA SER A 275 -10.43 27.15 5.77
C SER A 275 -9.40 28.29 5.81
N GLY A 276 -9.80 29.48 5.35
CA GLY A 276 -8.89 30.58 4.99
C GLY A 276 -7.76 30.94 5.95
N LYS A 277 -7.96 30.85 7.28
CA LYS A 277 -6.89 31.17 8.25
C LYS A 277 -5.72 30.17 8.20
N TYR A 278 -5.97 28.94 7.80
CA TYR A 278 -4.96 27.87 7.83
C TYR A 278 -4.12 27.82 6.55
N TYR A 279 -4.46 28.58 5.51
CA TYR A 279 -3.66 28.65 4.30
C TYR A 279 -2.32 29.32 4.56
N ASP A 280 -2.34 30.43 5.30
CA ASP A 280 -1.13 31.18 5.63
C ASP A 280 -0.20 30.33 6.52
N GLU A 281 -0.73 29.73 7.59
CA GLU A 281 0.03 28.81 8.45
C GLU A 281 0.61 27.62 7.65
N LEU A 282 -0.13 27.13 6.65
CA LEU A 282 0.32 26.04 5.79
C LEU A 282 1.46 26.45 4.87
N ILE A 283 1.29 27.57 4.18
CA ILE A 283 2.28 28.10 3.24
C ILE A 283 3.54 28.48 4.00
N GLU A 284 3.43 29.21 5.12
CA GLU A 284 4.57 29.57 5.96
C GLU A 284 5.32 28.34 6.43
N GLY A 285 4.62 27.33 6.94
CA GLY A 285 5.24 26.08 7.38
C GLY A 285 5.97 25.34 6.26
N VAL A 286 5.45 25.37 5.02
CA VAL A 286 6.15 24.77 3.88
C VAL A 286 7.34 25.63 3.43
N CYS A 287 7.21 26.96 3.39
CA CYS A 287 8.33 27.88 3.08
C CYS A 287 9.50 27.67 4.03
N GLU A 288 9.25 27.61 5.34
CA GLU A 288 10.30 27.34 6.34
C GLU A 288 11.02 26.01 6.09
N MET A 289 10.29 24.98 5.63
CA MET A 289 10.92 23.71 5.27
C MET A 289 11.71 23.80 3.97
N LEU A 290 11.24 24.57 2.98
CA LEU A 290 11.97 24.81 1.73
C LEU A 290 13.28 25.57 1.96
N ASP A 291 13.30 26.52 2.91
CA ASP A 291 14.51 27.28 3.29
C ASP A 291 15.59 26.39 3.92
N ILE A 292 15.18 25.27 4.53
CA ILE A 292 16.10 24.28 5.14
C ILE A 292 16.68 23.33 4.08
N ILE A 293 15.92 23.04 3.03
CA ILE A 293 16.27 22.02 2.03
C ILE A 293 17.26 22.60 1.00
N PRO A 294 18.39 21.93 0.71
CA PRO A 294 19.35 22.42 -0.27
C PRO A 294 18.75 22.68 -1.66
N ASP A 295 19.11 23.82 -2.26
CA ASP A 295 18.56 24.28 -3.54
C ASP A 295 18.72 23.27 -4.69
N TYR A 296 19.86 22.57 -4.76
CA TYR A 296 20.14 21.61 -5.83
C TYR A 296 19.18 20.41 -5.84
N LEU A 297 18.57 20.06 -4.70
CA LEU A 297 17.55 19.01 -4.64
C LEU A 297 16.24 19.47 -5.29
N ARG A 298 15.99 20.77 -5.30
CA ARG A 298 14.79 21.37 -5.91
C ARG A 298 14.91 21.42 -7.44
N ASP A 299 16.13 21.54 -7.95
CA ASP A 299 16.44 21.51 -9.39
C ASP A 299 16.11 20.15 -10.03
N ASN A 300 16.20 19.07 -9.27
CA ASN A 300 15.92 17.70 -9.73
C ASN A 300 14.43 17.30 -9.63
N LEU A 301 13.56 18.19 -9.14
CA LEU A 301 12.13 17.92 -9.07
C LEU A 301 11.47 17.94 -10.45
N ASN A 302 10.38 17.18 -10.58
CA ASN A 302 9.55 17.26 -11.77
C ASN A 302 8.86 18.63 -11.89
N CYS A 303 8.45 18.99 -13.11
CA CYS A 303 7.77 20.25 -13.42
C CYS A 303 6.58 20.55 -12.49
N TYR A 304 5.77 19.53 -12.16
CA TYR A 304 4.63 19.68 -11.25
C TYR A 304 5.07 20.20 -9.87
N LEU A 305 6.06 19.55 -9.25
CA LEU A 305 6.56 19.92 -7.93
C LEU A 305 7.27 21.28 -7.94
N LYS A 306 8.03 21.58 -8.99
CA LYS A 306 8.68 22.90 -9.17
C LYS A 306 7.65 24.02 -9.20
N ILE A 307 6.59 23.85 -10.00
CA ILE A 307 5.50 24.82 -10.09
C ILE A 307 4.77 24.93 -8.75
N LEU A 308 4.45 23.79 -8.14
CA LEU A 308 3.75 23.74 -6.85
C LEU A 308 4.51 24.50 -5.77
N TYR A 309 5.81 24.25 -5.62
CA TYR A 309 6.63 24.94 -4.62
C TYR A 309 6.89 26.40 -4.96
N ARG A 310 7.01 26.77 -6.24
CA ARG A 310 7.09 28.18 -6.62
C ARG A 310 5.82 28.95 -6.24
N MET A 311 4.64 28.34 -6.38
CA MET A 311 3.38 28.97 -5.95
C MET A 311 3.34 29.16 -4.42
N VAL A 312 3.90 28.23 -3.65
CA VAL A 312 4.07 28.36 -2.20
C VAL A 312 5.00 29.53 -1.85
N GLU A 313 6.19 29.60 -2.45
CA GLU A 313 7.14 30.70 -2.23
C GLU A 313 6.56 32.08 -2.58
N ASN A 314 5.71 32.14 -3.61
CA ASN A 314 5.02 33.36 -4.03
C ASN A 314 3.80 33.70 -3.16
N HIS A 315 3.44 32.84 -2.20
CA HIS A 315 2.21 32.93 -1.41
C HIS A 315 0.93 33.01 -2.29
N ASP A 316 0.93 32.36 -3.46
CA ASP A 316 -0.16 32.41 -4.43
C ASP A 316 -1.22 31.32 -4.15
N ILE A 317 -2.02 31.57 -3.12
CA ILE A 317 -3.10 30.66 -2.68
C ILE A 317 -4.09 30.36 -3.81
N ASN A 318 -4.40 31.36 -4.64
CA ASN A 318 -5.40 31.19 -5.71
C ASN A 318 -4.91 30.21 -6.77
N ALA A 319 -3.65 30.30 -7.18
CA ALA A 319 -3.05 29.34 -8.11
C ALA A 319 -2.91 27.95 -7.46
N LEU A 320 -2.49 27.88 -6.19
CA LEU A 320 -2.37 26.61 -5.45
C LEU A 320 -3.70 25.84 -5.38
N LEU A 321 -4.81 26.49 -5.05
CA LEU A 321 -6.13 25.85 -4.97
C LEU A 321 -6.56 25.24 -6.33
N LYS A 322 -6.18 25.88 -7.44
CA LYS A 322 -6.46 25.39 -8.80
C LYS A 322 -5.50 24.29 -9.25
N PHE A 323 -4.26 24.26 -8.77
CA PHE A 323 -3.21 23.38 -9.29
C PHE A 323 -2.90 22.16 -8.43
N ALA A 324 -2.93 22.30 -7.09
CA ALA A 324 -2.40 21.28 -6.17
C ALA A 324 -3.09 19.92 -6.28
N HIS A 325 -4.35 19.86 -6.71
CA HIS A 325 -5.09 18.60 -6.87
C HIS A 325 -4.85 17.89 -8.21
N LEU A 326 -4.15 18.52 -9.17
CA LEU A 326 -4.02 18.07 -10.55
C LEU A 326 -2.77 17.24 -10.85
N GLU A 327 -2.07 16.67 -9.83
CA GLU A 327 -0.81 15.95 -10.08
C GLU A 327 -0.96 14.87 -11.16
N ASP A 328 -1.99 14.03 -11.04
CA ASP A 328 -2.16 12.88 -11.94
C ASP A 328 -2.52 13.35 -13.36
N GLU A 329 -3.47 14.28 -13.52
CA GLU A 329 -3.83 14.79 -14.84
C GLU A 329 -2.69 15.57 -15.50
N PHE A 330 -1.98 16.38 -14.72
CA PHE A 330 -0.85 17.18 -15.22
C PHE A 330 0.34 16.30 -15.62
N LEU A 331 0.67 15.27 -14.83
CA LEU A 331 1.75 14.35 -15.21
C LEU A 331 1.38 13.52 -16.45
N MET A 332 0.09 13.26 -16.69
CA MET A 332 -0.38 12.59 -17.91
C MET A 332 -0.42 13.51 -19.14
N ASN A 333 -0.71 14.80 -18.94
CA ASN A 333 -0.75 15.79 -20.01
C ASN A 333 -0.21 17.15 -19.52
N PRO A 334 1.12 17.38 -19.55
CA PRO A 334 1.71 18.64 -19.11
C PRO A 334 1.28 19.85 -19.95
N GLN A 335 0.77 19.63 -21.17
CA GLN A 335 0.31 20.69 -22.09
C GLN A 335 -1.16 21.08 -21.90
N MET A 336 -1.83 20.58 -20.85
CA MET A 336 -3.21 20.97 -20.57
C MET A 336 -3.34 22.48 -20.34
N GLU A 337 -4.48 23.05 -20.72
CA GLU A 337 -4.79 24.44 -20.41
C GLU A 337 -4.95 24.61 -18.89
N LEU A 338 -4.13 25.48 -18.31
CA LEU A 338 -4.14 25.79 -16.87
C LEU A 338 -4.35 27.28 -16.65
N ASP A 339 -5.33 27.62 -15.82
CA ASP A 339 -5.60 29.00 -15.38
C ASP A 339 -4.82 29.31 -14.08
N ILE A 340 -3.49 29.25 -14.18
CA ILE A 340 -2.58 29.42 -13.03
C ILE A 340 -1.69 30.66 -13.13
N GLY A 341 -1.70 31.39 -14.25
CA GLY A 341 -0.88 32.59 -14.48
C GLY A 341 0.31 32.34 -15.41
N GLU A 342 0.69 33.36 -16.20
CA GLU A 342 1.69 33.24 -17.27
C GLU A 342 3.08 32.84 -16.79
N ASP A 343 3.51 33.29 -15.61
CA ASP A 343 4.86 33.00 -15.11
C ASP A 343 5.03 31.52 -14.72
N TYR A 344 3.99 30.89 -14.18
CA TYR A 344 4.00 29.44 -13.93
C TYR A 344 3.87 28.64 -15.22
N LEU A 345 3.09 29.12 -16.20
CA LEU A 345 2.99 28.50 -17.53
C LEU A 345 4.34 28.49 -18.27
N LYS A 346 5.17 29.53 -18.10
CA LYS A 346 6.54 29.54 -18.65
C LYS A 346 7.41 28.42 -18.08
N MET A 347 7.22 28.06 -16.80
CA MET A 347 7.93 26.94 -16.18
C MET A 347 7.51 25.60 -16.80
N VAL A 348 6.24 25.44 -17.19
CA VAL A 348 5.76 24.28 -17.94
C VAL A 348 6.49 24.18 -19.28
N SER A 349 6.60 25.29 -20.01
CA SER A 349 7.28 25.30 -21.33
C SER A 349 8.79 25.03 -21.25
N PHE A 350 9.46 25.49 -20.19
CA PHE A 350 10.90 25.30 -19.99
C PHE A 350 11.28 23.84 -19.77
N ASP A 351 10.46 23.08 -19.04
CA ASP A 351 10.75 21.67 -18.72
C ASP A 351 10.35 20.70 -19.85
N CYS A 352 9.46 21.11 -20.77
CA CYS A 352 9.11 20.31 -21.96
C CYS A 352 10.33 19.96 -22.85
N ASP A 353 11.39 20.76 -22.78
CA ASP A 353 12.63 20.57 -23.53
C ASP A 353 13.67 19.71 -22.77
N THR A 354 13.48 19.48 -21.46
CA THR A 354 14.40 18.71 -20.58
C THR A 354 13.79 17.44 -20.00
N ASP A 355 12.49 17.20 -20.16
CA ASP A 355 11.83 15.99 -19.65
C ASP A 355 12.20 14.77 -20.52
N ASP A 356 12.71 13.71 -19.88
CA ASP A 356 12.99 12.35 -20.41
C ASP A 356 11.82 11.68 -21.17
N ARG A 357 10.69 12.39 -21.33
CA ARG A 357 9.46 11.92 -21.94
C ARG A 357 9.37 12.09 -23.46
N GLN A 358 10.30 12.79 -24.11
CA GLN A 358 10.27 12.95 -25.58
C GLN A 358 10.50 11.63 -26.36
N PHE A 359 10.89 10.54 -25.69
CA PHE A 359 11.13 9.24 -26.33
C PHE A 359 10.24 8.14 -25.74
N ASN A 360 8.91 8.38 -25.70
CA ASN A 360 7.95 7.35 -25.36
C ASN A 360 7.28 6.82 -26.62
N ALA A 361 7.48 5.54 -26.94
CA ALA A 361 6.75 4.89 -28.04
C ALA A 361 5.73 3.90 -27.50
N VAL A 362 4.48 4.05 -27.91
CA VAL A 362 3.39 3.17 -27.47
C VAL A 362 3.13 2.11 -28.53
N VAL A 363 3.16 0.83 -28.15
CA VAL A 363 2.76 -0.29 -29.03
C VAL A 363 1.29 -0.12 -29.42
N SER A 364 1.03 -0.01 -30.72
CA SER A 364 -0.31 0.11 -31.30
C SER A 364 -0.92 -1.24 -31.61
N ASP A 365 -0.14 -2.12 -32.24
CA ASP A 365 -0.56 -3.45 -32.64
C ASP A 365 0.61 -4.44 -32.71
N VAL A 366 0.29 -5.72 -32.63
CA VAL A 366 1.25 -6.82 -32.76
C VAL A 366 0.59 -7.96 -33.54
N TYR A 367 1.24 -8.40 -34.62
CA TYR A 367 0.76 -9.48 -35.48
C TYR A 367 1.93 -10.26 -36.09
N ASN A 368 1.65 -11.36 -36.79
CA ASN A 368 2.67 -12.14 -37.49
C ASN A 368 2.20 -12.55 -38.90
N ASP A 369 3.14 -12.84 -39.79
CA ASP A 369 2.88 -13.35 -41.14
C ASP A 369 3.28 -14.83 -41.35
N GLY A 370 3.67 -15.52 -40.27
CA GLY A 370 4.16 -16.90 -40.31
C GLY A 370 5.68 -17.05 -40.40
N GLU A 371 6.41 -16.00 -40.76
CA GLU A 371 7.88 -15.96 -40.74
C GLU A 371 8.40 -14.94 -39.71
N ASN A 372 7.73 -13.80 -39.59
CA ASN A 372 8.12 -12.69 -38.74
C ASN A 372 6.98 -12.25 -37.81
N LEU A 373 7.37 -11.82 -36.63
CA LEU A 373 6.54 -11.07 -35.70
C LEU A 373 6.76 -9.58 -35.96
N PHE A 374 5.65 -8.84 -36.05
CA PHE A 374 5.65 -7.40 -36.24
C PHE A 374 5.08 -6.71 -35.02
N MET A 375 5.75 -5.64 -34.60
CA MET A 375 5.31 -4.75 -33.53
C MET A 375 5.26 -3.33 -34.07
N GLU A 376 4.07 -2.75 -34.10
CA GLU A 376 3.82 -1.39 -34.58
C GLU A 376 3.66 -0.42 -33.41
N PHE A 377 4.03 0.84 -33.63
CA PHE A 377 3.95 1.90 -32.62
C PHE A 377 3.06 3.06 -33.09
N THR A 378 2.36 3.72 -32.17
CA THR A 378 1.43 4.83 -32.46
C THR A 378 2.14 6.11 -32.91
N GLU A 379 3.38 6.30 -32.48
CA GLU A 379 4.19 7.47 -32.77
C GLU A 379 5.44 7.10 -33.55
N ASN A 380 6.04 8.10 -34.20
CA ASN A 380 7.22 7.87 -35.01
C ASN A 380 8.42 7.64 -34.11
N LEU A 381 8.89 6.39 -33.99
CA LEU A 381 10.17 6.06 -33.36
C LEU A 381 11.32 6.82 -34.03
N SER A 382 11.12 7.31 -35.25
CA SER A 382 12.06 8.19 -35.96
C SER A 382 11.89 9.69 -35.73
N LEU A 383 11.14 10.13 -34.70
CA LEU A 383 11.11 11.55 -34.32
C LEU A 383 12.54 12.03 -34.03
N THR A 384 13.06 12.80 -34.97
CA THR A 384 14.36 13.44 -34.90
C THR A 384 14.20 14.67 -33.99
N PRO A 385 14.90 14.79 -32.85
CA PRO A 385 15.13 16.11 -32.29
C PRO A 385 15.73 16.95 -33.41
N LYS A 386 15.21 18.16 -33.62
CA LYS A 386 15.51 18.97 -34.82
C LYS A 386 17.01 19.28 -35.03
N ASP A 387 17.87 18.99 -34.05
CA ASP A 387 19.23 19.52 -34.01
C ASP A 387 20.37 18.48 -33.90
N TYR A 388 20.13 17.15 -33.90
CA TYR A 388 21.23 16.17 -33.84
C TYR A 388 21.03 14.91 -34.71
N PRO A 389 21.97 14.55 -35.61
CA PRO A 389 21.94 13.27 -36.31
C PRO A 389 22.25 12.12 -35.35
N HIS A 390 21.36 11.13 -35.28
CA HIS A 390 21.50 9.93 -34.44
C HIS A 390 21.06 8.68 -35.21
N GLU A 391 21.63 7.54 -34.84
CA GLU A 391 21.23 6.20 -35.29
C GLU A 391 20.27 5.58 -34.27
N ILE A 392 19.21 4.92 -34.76
CA ILE A 392 18.29 4.16 -33.90
C ILE A 392 18.69 2.70 -33.98
N LEU A 393 19.09 2.15 -32.83
CA LEU A 393 19.42 0.75 -32.68
C LEU A 393 18.27 0.04 -31.98
N VAL A 394 17.78 -1.04 -32.58
CA VAL A 394 16.78 -1.91 -31.96
C VAL A 394 17.38 -3.28 -31.77
N SER A 395 17.23 -3.82 -30.57
CA SER A 395 17.73 -5.14 -30.22
C SER A 395 16.77 -5.88 -29.29
N MET A 396 16.94 -7.19 -29.26
CA MET A 396 16.33 -8.07 -28.28
C MET A 396 17.43 -8.64 -27.39
N ILE A 397 17.25 -8.57 -26.08
CA ILE A 397 18.19 -9.09 -25.09
C ILE A 397 17.61 -10.36 -24.48
N HIS A 398 18.36 -11.46 -24.55
CA HIS A 398 18.00 -12.74 -23.95
C HIS A 398 19.22 -13.35 -23.26
N GLN A 399 19.12 -13.66 -21.97
CA GLN A 399 20.20 -14.28 -21.16
C GLN A 399 21.58 -13.58 -21.31
N ASN A 400 21.58 -12.24 -21.42
CA ASN A 400 22.73 -11.34 -21.65
C ASN A 400 23.27 -11.26 -23.08
N ASP A 401 22.72 -12.02 -24.03
CA ASP A 401 23.03 -11.88 -25.45
C ASP A 401 22.11 -10.83 -26.10
N GLU A 402 22.69 -9.96 -26.95
CA GLU A 402 21.98 -8.90 -27.66
C GLU A 402 21.85 -9.25 -29.16
N PHE A 403 20.61 -9.38 -29.62
CA PHE A 403 20.27 -9.74 -30.99
C PHE A 403 19.73 -8.50 -31.74
N PRO A 404 20.39 -8.01 -32.80
CA PRO A 404 19.92 -6.85 -33.54
C PRO A 404 18.61 -7.17 -34.28
N LEU A 405 17.70 -6.19 -34.29
CA LEU A 405 16.39 -6.27 -34.93
C LEU A 405 16.23 -5.16 -35.98
N THR A 406 15.29 -5.35 -36.90
CA THR A 406 15.02 -4.38 -37.96
C THR A 406 13.88 -3.45 -37.57
N LEU A 407 14.11 -2.14 -37.68
CA LEU A 407 13.08 -1.09 -37.55
C LEU A 407 12.83 -0.46 -38.93
N HIS A 408 11.57 -0.46 -39.38
CA HIS A 408 11.16 0.22 -40.62
C HIS A 408 9.75 0.78 -40.47
N ASN A 409 9.54 2.07 -40.77
CA ASN A 409 8.24 2.77 -40.66
C ASN A 409 7.49 2.48 -39.33
N ASN A 410 8.17 2.65 -38.19
CA ASN A 410 7.62 2.37 -36.84
C ASN A 410 7.20 0.94 -36.59
N LYS A 411 7.79 0.01 -37.33
CA LYS A 411 7.56 -1.42 -37.17
C LYS A 411 8.85 -2.12 -36.84
N ILE A 412 8.93 -2.71 -35.66
CA ILE A 412 9.99 -3.65 -35.31
C ILE A 412 9.62 -5.01 -35.90
N THR A 413 10.57 -5.61 -36.61
CA THR A 413 10.43 -6.95 -37.20
C THR A 413 11.33 -7.92 -36.45
N ILE A 414 10.73 -8.98 -35.89
CA ILE A 414 11.42 -10.01 -35.12
C ILE A 414 11.22 -11.36 -35.84
N PRO A 415 12.28 -12.01 -36.35
CA PRO A 415 12.16 -13.31 -36.97
C PRO A 415 11.61 -14.36 -35.99
N LEU A 416 10.53 -15.07 -36.34
CA LEU A 416 9.91 -16.07 -35.44
C LEU A 416 10.84 -17.25 -35.14
N ASN A 417 11.72 -17.57 -36.08
CA ASN A 417 12.76 -18.58 -35.91
C ASN A 417 13.87 -18.16 -34.94
N LEU A 418 13.99 -16.88 -34.58
CA LEU A 418 14.94 -16.41 -33.59
C LEU A 418 14.40 -16.66 -32.18
N ILE A 419 13.11 -16.40 -31.97
CA ILE A 419 12.49 -16.37 -30.63
C ILE A 419 11.91 -17.70 -30.17
N LYS A 420 11.80 -18.70 -31.05
CA LYS A 420 11.22 -20.03 -30.74
C LYS A 420 11.90 -20.77 -29.58
N ASP A 421 13.17 -20.45 -29.30
CA ASP A 421 13.98 -21.09 -28.27
C ASP A 421 14.28 -20.14 -27.09
N PHE A 422 13.72 -18.92 -27.10
CA PHE A 422 13.97 -17.91 -26.06
C PHE A 422 12.78 -17.81 -25.11
N ASP A 423 13.02 -17.91 -23.81
CA ASP A 423 12.08 -17.50 -22.78
C ASP A 423 12.39 -16.09 -22.28
N HIS A 424 11.35 -15.28 -22.07
CA HIS A 424 11.45 -13.97 -21.42
C HIS A 424 12.56 -13.04 -21.97
N SER A 425 12.35 -12.49 -23.16
CA SER A 425 13.32 -11.60 -23.81
C SER A 425 12.92 -10.13 -23.68
N LYS A 426 13.89 -9.24 -23.42
CA LYS A 426 13.67 -7.78 -23.37
C LYS A 426 13.79 -7.19 -24.78
N ILE A 427 12.86 -6.32 -25.18
CA ILE A 427 13.03 -5.47 -26.36
C ILE A 427 13.63 -4.14 -25.92
N LYS A 428 14.74 -3.76 -26.56
CA LYS A 428 15.47 -2.52 -26.29
C LYS A 428 15.53 -1.68 -27.55
N VAL A 429 15.21 -0.40 -27.43
CA VAL A 429 15.38 0.61 -28.48
C VAL A 429 16.28 1.70 -27.93
N THR A 430 17.30 2.09 -28.69
CA THR A 430 18.32 3.04 -28.25
C THR A 430 18.58 4.09 -29.32
N TYR A 431 18.69 5.35 -28.91
CA TYR A 431 19.26 6.43 -29.71
C TYR A 431 20.76 6.55 -29.46
N LYS A 432 21.55 6.52 -30.53
CA LYS A 432 23.00 6.66 -30.48
C LYS A 432 23.44 7.85 -31.34
N SER A 433 24.10 8.82 -30.74
CA SER A 433 24.77 9.92 -31.45
C SER A 433 26.29 9.85 -31.24
N SER A 434 27.04 10.82 -31.76
CA SER A 434 28.48 10.96 -31.48
C SER A 434 28.78 11.34 -30.02
N GLU A 435 27.81 11.89 -29.27
CA GLU A 435 28.02 12.48 -27.95
C GLU A 435 27.17 11.85 -26.83
N PHE A 436 26.15 11.05 -27.15
CA PHE A 436 25.31 10.40 -26.13
C PHE A 436 24.70 9.06 -26.58
N PHE A 437 24.28 8.28 -25.58
CA PHE A 437 23.60 7.01 -25.70
C PHE A 437 22.38 7.00 -24.80
N TYR A 438 21.19 6.80 -25.37
CA TYR A 438 19.91 6.91 -24.63
C TYR A 438 18.96 5.76 -24.95
N GLU A 439 18.39 5.11 -23.93
CA GLU A 439 17.42 4.01 -24.08
C GLU A 439 15.98 4.56 -24.07
N VAL A 440 15.17 4.16 -25.06
CA VAL A 440 13.79 4.59 -25.25
C VAL A 440 12.85 3.82 -24.34
N LEU A 441 11.98 4.53 -23.64
CA LEU A 441 10.94 3.93 -22.81
C LEU A 441 9.77 3.46 -23.72
N LEU A 442 9.62 2.14 -23.84
CA LEU A 442 8.53 1.53 -24.59
C LEU A 442 7.31 1.34 -23.70
N LYS A 443 6.14 1.77 -24.18
CA LYS A 443 4.86 1.63 -23.47
C LYS A 443 3.95 0.68 -24.22
N ASN A 444 3.14 -0.07 -23.48
CA ASN A 444 2.17 -1.00 -24.04
C ASN A 444 0.92 -1.09 -23.13
N TYR A 445 -0.14 -0.39 -23.51
CA TYR A 445 -1.35 -0.32 -22.70
C TYR A 445 -2.29 -1.53 -22.88
N LYS A 446 -1.95 -2.47 -23.75
CA LYS A 446 -2.77 -3.66 -24.04
C LYS A 446 -1.93 -4.93 -23.95
N ARG A 447 -2.54 -6.01 -23.47
CA ARG A 447 -1.89 -7.32 -23.56
C ARG A 447 -2.05 -7.83 -24.99
N HIS A 448 -0.93 -8.08 -25.68
CA HIS A 448 -0.91 -8.74 -26.98
C HIS A 448 -0.48 -10.19 -26.78
N SER A 449 -1.23 -11.13 -27.37
CA SER A 449 -0.92 -12.56 -27.30
C SER A 449 -1.14 -13.17 -28.67
N ILE A 450 -0.10 -13.78 -29.22
CA ILE A 450 -0.05 -14.25 -30.61
C ILE A 450 0.26 -15.74 -30.61
N ARG A 451 -0.52 -16.49 -31.38
CA ARG A 451 -0.32 -17.93 -31.56
C ARG A 451 0.56 -18.18 -32.77
N TYR A 452 1.61 -18.97 -32.58
CA TYR A 452 2.48 -19.43 -33.66
C TYR A 452 2.88 -20.88 -33.43
N ALA A 453 2.46 -21.78 -34.33
CA ALA A 453 2.66 -23.22 -34.19
C ALA A 453 2.23 -23.74 -32.80
N ASN A 454 3.16 -24.30 -32.02
CA ASN A 454 2.93 -24.82 -30.65
C ASN A 454 3.35 -23.80 -29.57
N TYR A 455 3.51 -22.52 -29.91
CA TYR A 455 3.95 -21.47 -29.00
C TYR A 455 2.86 -20.39 -28.84
N ASP A 456 2.70 -19.93 -27.60
CA ASP A 456 1.98 -18.68 -27.29
C ASP A 456 3.04 -17.59 -27.02
N ILE A 457 3.02 -16.52 -27.81
CA ILE A 457 3.93 -15.38 -27.68
C ILE A 457 3.15 -14.25 -27.00
N ASP A 458 3.50 -13.95 -25.75
CA ASP A 458 2.90 -12.87 -24.97
C ASP A 458 3.81 -11.64 -24.98
N LEU A 459 3.24 -10.47 -25.27
CA LEU A 459 3.92 -9.19 -25.09
C LEU A 459 3.45 -8.55 -23.78
N GLY A 460 4.39 -8.30 -22.87
CA GLY A 460 4.14 -7.76 -21.53
C GLY A 460 5.03 -6.57 -21.18
N ILE A 461 4.68 -5.84 -20.13
CA ILE A 461 5.54 -4.81 -19.52
C ILE A 461 5.95 -5.31 -18.13
N GLY A 462 7.26 -5.30 -17.86
CA GLY A 462 7.79 -5.59 -16.53
C GLY A 462 8.05 -4.33 -15.71
N ILE A 463 8.90 -4.45 -14.68
CA ILE A 463 9.27 -3.33 -13.81
C ILE A 463 10.05 -2.29 -14.65
N ASN A 464 9.88 -1.00 -14.36
CA ASN A 464 10.50 0.14 -15.09
C ASN A 464 10.09 0.31 -16.56
N ASN A 465 8.86 -0.09 -16.94
CA ASN A 465 8.35 0.03 -18.31
C ASN A 465 9.18 -0.71 -19.37
N VAL A 466 9.90 -1.75 -18.96
CA VAL A 466 10.63 -2.60 -19.90
C VAL A 466 9.65 -3.51 -20.65
N LEU A 467 9.73 -3.51 -21.97
CA LEU A 467 8.90 -4.35 -22.82
C LEU A 467 9.52 -5.74 -22.95
N TYR A 468 8.74 -6.77 -22.60
CA TYR A 468 9.15 -8.17 -22.65
C TYR A 468 8.34 -8.96 -23.66
N LEU A 469 9.01 -9.93 -24.26
CA LEU A 469 8.47 -10.93 -25.15
C LEU A 469 8.64 -12.31 -24.49
N ASP A 470 7.52 -12.89 -24.06
CA ASP A 470 7.44 -14.20 -23.43
C ASP A 470 6.99 -15.24 -24.46
N VAL A 471 7.89 -16.14 -24.88
CA VAL A 471 7.54 -17.28 -25.74
C VAL A 471 7.33 -18.52 -24.88
N LYS A 472 6.09 -19.03 -24.86
CA LYS A 472 5.73 -20.23 -24.09
C LYS A 472 5.44 -21.39 -25.02
N LYS A 473 6.23 -22.45 -24.90
CA LYS A 473 5.97 -23.72 -25.59
C LYS A 473 4.79 -24.44 -24.93
N LYS A 474 3.75 -24.79 -25.69
CA LYS A 474 2.67 -25.64 -25.18
C LYS A 474 3.15 -27.07 -24.96
N THR A 475 3.52 -27.40 -23.73
CA THR A 475 3.42 -28.76 -23.19
C THR A 475 2.03 -28.91 -22.58
N TYR A 476 1.10 -29.70 -23.13
CA TYR A 476 -0.27 -29.81 -22.60
C TYR A 476 -0.32 -30.52 -21.23
N ASN A 477 0.09 -29.82 -20.17
CA ASN A 477 0.04 -30.24 -18.78
C ASN A 477 -0.92 -29.31 -18.04
N GLU A 478 -2.22 -29.61 -18.11
CA GLU A 478 -3.28 -28.83 -17.46
C GLU A 478 -3.97 -29.66 -16.39
N ILE A 479 -4.43 -29.02 -15.32
CA ILE A 479 -5.38 -29.60 -14.37
C ILE A 479 -6.75 -28.98 -14.63
N VAL A 480 -7.74 -29.83 -14.90
CA VAL A 480 -9.13 -29.41 -15.06
C VAL A 480 -9.96 -30.00 -13.93
N ILE A 481 -10.51 -29.14 -13.08
CA ILE A 481 -11.50 -29.52 -12.06
C ILE A 481 -12.85 -29.65 -12.76
N GLU A 482 -13.30 -30.88 -12.92
CA GLU A 482 -14.54 -31.21 -13.61
C GLU A 482 -15.77 -31.03 -12.73
N ASP A 483 -15.64 -31.33 -11.43
CA ASP A 483 -16.72 -31.22 -10.45
C ASP A 483 -16.20 -30.93 -9.03
N ILE A 484 -17.04 -30.32 -8.22
CA ILE A 484 -16.79 -30.05 -6.81
C ILE A 484 -18.06 -30.44 -6.04
N ALA A 485 -17.92 -31.20 -4.96
CA ALA A 485 -19.00 -31.55 -4.04
C ALA A 485 -18.67 -31.03 -2.63
N LEU A 486 -19.68 -30.68 -1.84
CA LEU A 486 -19.55 -30.34 -0.43
C LEU A 486 -20.39 -31.34 0.38
N GLU A 487 -19.74 -32.19 1.16
CA GLU A 487 -20.35 -33.22 2.01
C GLU A 487 -19.65 -33.19 3.38
N ASP A 488 -20.42 -33.19 4.48
CA ASP A 488 -19.90 -33.23 5.86
C ASP A 488 -18.76 -32.21 6.14
N GLU A 489 -18.97 -30.93 5.78
CA GLU A 489 -17.97 -29.86 5.92
C GLU A 489 -16.67 -30.09 5.13
N ILE A 490 -16.68 -30.93 4.08
CA ILE A 490 -15.51 -31.23 3.25
C ILE A 490 -15.83 -30.99 1.78
N PHE A 491 -15.04 -30.12 1.13
CA PHE A 491 -15.06 -29.99 -0.32
C PHE A 491 -14.27 -31.12 -0.97
N ARG A 492 -14.91 -31.91 -1.82
CA ARG A 492 -14.28 -32.95 -2.64
C ARG A 492 -14.17 -32.46 -4.08
N PHE A 493 -12.96 -32.49 -4.63
CA PHE A 493 -12.65 -32.03 -5.98
C PHE A 493 -12.40 -33.22 -6.90
N HIS A 494 -13.06 -33.23 -8.06
CA HIS A 494 -12.86 -34.23 -9.09
C HIS A 494 -12.12 -33.61 -10.27
N CYS A 495 -10.90 -34.08 -10.52
CA CYS A 495 -9.97 -33.46 -11.45
C CYS A 495 -9.54 -34.40 -12.56
N LYS A 496 -9.08 -33.81 -13.67
CA LYS A 496 -8.46 -34.51 -14.80
C LYS A 496 -7.12 -33.86 -15.13
N SER A 497 -6.08 -34.67 -15.29
CA SER A 497 -4.78 -34.22 -15.79
C SER A 497 -3.98 -35.36 -16.42
N LEU A 498 -3.34 -35.07 -17.55
CA LEU A 498 -2.46 -36.02 -18.25
C LEU A 498 -1.11 -36.21 -17.56
N LYS A 499 -0.72 -35.27 -16.70
CA LYS A 499 0.50 -35.34 -15.89
C LYS A 499 0.09 -35.65 -14.44
N GLU A 500 0.82 -36.57 -13.82
CA GLU A 500 0.64 -36.92 -12.41
C GLU A 500 0.97 -35.72 -11.51
N THR A 501 0.17 -35.54 -10.47
CA THR A 501 0.44 -34.61 -9.36
C THR A 501 0.28 -35.38 -8.06
N LYS A 502 1.11 -35.07 -7.06
CA LYS A 502 1.07 -35.76 -5.75
C LYS A 502 0.24 -35.02 -4.71
N SER A 503 0.07 -33.72 -4.90
CA SER A 503 -0.63 -32.87 -3.95
C SER A 503 -1.13 -31.59 -4.59
N MET A 504 -2.18 -31.03 -4.01
CA MET A 504 -2.67 -29.70 -4.33
C MET A 504 -2.37 -28.76 -3.16
N VAL A 505 -1.90 -27.55 -3.46
CA VAL A 505 -1.60 -26.54 -2.45
C VAL A 505 -2.68 -25.47 -2.52
N LEU A 506 -3.45 -25.34 -1.45
CA LEU A 506 -4.30 -24.16 -1.26
C LEU A 506 -3.43 -23.06 -0.67
N THR A 507 -3.25 -21.98 -1.42
CA THR A 507 -2.53 -20.79 -0.96
C THR A 507 -3.54 -19.68 -0.69
N ASN A 508 -3.67 -19.18 0.52
CA ASN A 508 -4.28 -17.88 0.70
C ASN A 508 -3.31 -16.83 0.12
N PHE A 509 -3.67 -16.18 -0.98
CA PHE A 509 -2.79 -15.24 -1.68
C PHE A 509 -2.38 -14.03 -0.86
N VAL A 510 -3.13 -13.80 0.21
CA VAL A 510 -2.98 -12.61 1.02
C VAL A 510 -2.11 -12.98 2.18
N THR A 511 -2.54 -13.95 2.99
CA THR A 511 -1.73 -14.35 4.15
C THR A 511 -0.52 -15.20 3.80
N TYR A 512 -0.36 -15.60 2.53
CA TYR A 512 0.59 -16.61 2.04
C TYR A 512 0.52 -17.95 2.78
N TYR A 513 -0.55 -18.15 3.55
CA TYR A 513 -0.80 -19.39 4.24
C TYR A 513 -1.02 -20.50 3.21
N GLN A 514 -0.20 -21.55 3.30
CA GLN A 514 -0.22 -22.67 2.38
C GLN A 514 -0.57 -23.94 3.13
N VAL A 515 -1.55 -24.67 2.61
CA VAL A 515 -1.88 -26.03 3.06
C VAL A 515 -1.78 -26.96 1.89
N THR A 516 -1.08 -28.06 2.10
CA THR A 516 -0.90 -29.09 1.09
C THR A 516 -1.88 -30.23 1.36
N PHE A 517 -2.67 -30.57 0.36
CA PHE A 517 -3.64 -31.65 0.39
C PHE A 517 -3.15 -32.80 -0.50
N PRO A 518 -3.05 -34.02 0.02
CA PRO A 518 -2.70 -35.17 -0.80
C PRO A 518 -3.79 -35.43 -1.86
N VAL A 519 -3.37 -35.95 -3.01
CA VAL A 519 -4.30 -36.39 -4.06
C VAL A 519 -4.29 -37.91 -4.19
N ASP A 520 -5.40 -38.45 -4.67
CA ASP A 520 -5.54 -39.83 -5.13
C ASP A 520 -5.61 -39.84 -6.66
N TYR A 521 -4.48 -40.12 -7.32
CA TYR A 521 -4.31 -40.06 -8.78
C TYR A 521 -4.42 -41.44 -9.44
N ASP A 522 -5.35 -41.58 -10.37
CA ASP A 522 -5.52 -42.75 -11.23
C ASP A 522 -4.91 -42.50 -12.62
N ALA A 523 -3.76 -43.13 -12.85
CA ALA A 523 -3.03 -43.03 -14.11
C ALA A 523 -3.77 -43.61 -15.31
N LEU A 524 -4.66 -44.59 -15.12
CA LEU A 524 -5.39 -45.22 -16.23
C LEU A 524 -6.46 -44.29 -16.80
N SER A 525 -7.14 -43.54 -15.94
CA SER A 525 -8.19 -42.60 -16.34
C SER A 525 -7.71 -41.15 -16.48
N SER A 526 -6.45 -40.87 -16.08
CA SER A 526 -5.88 -39.52 -16.00
C SER A 526 -6.72 -38.59 -15.12
N ARG A 527 -7.27 -39.14 -14.02
CA ARG A 527 -8.16 -38.44 -13.08
C ARG A 527 -7.58 -38.50 -11.69
N PHE A 528 -7.91 -37.53 -10.87
CA PHE A 528 -7.59 -37.57 -9.45
C PHE A 528 -8.63 -36.87 -8.60
N THR A 529 -8.61 -37.18 -7.31
CA THR A 529 -9.43 -36.49 -6.31
C THR A 529 -8.59 -35.98 -5.15
N PHE A 530 -9.05 -34.89 -4.55
CA PHE A 530 -8.51 -34.39 -3.29
C PHE A 530 -9.63 -33.71 -2.49
N THR A 531 -9.39 -33.49 -1.21
CA THR A 531 -10.37 -32.88 -0.31
C THR A 531 -9.78 -31.68 0.42
N ILE A 532 -10.62 -30.68 0.68
CA ILE A 532 -10.27 -29.51 1.50
C ILE A 532 -11.39 -29.32 2.54
N PRO A 533 -11.08 -29.30 3.85
CA PRO A 533 -12.05 -28.95 4.88
C PRO A 533 -12.66 -27.57 4.64
N TYR A 534 -13.96 -27.41 4.89
CA TYR A 534 -14.68 -26.15 4.72
C TYR A 534 -14.04 -25.00 5.51
N ASP A 535 -13.54 -25.29 6.71
CA ASP A 535 -12.93 -24.30 7.60
C ASP A 535 -11.67 -23.65 7.03
N GLU A 536 -10.97 -24.32 6.11
CA GLU A 536 -9.82 -23.71 5.41
C GLU A 536 -10.22 -22.50 4.56
N PHE A 537 -11.50 -22.42 4.13
CA PHE A 537 -12.03 -21.28 3.38
C PHE A 537 -12.63 -20.19 4.27
N THR A 538 -12.87 -20.48 5.55
CA THR A 538 -13.43 -19.53 6.53
C THR A 538 -12.38 -19.01 7.51
N ARG A 539 -11.22 -19.67 7.61
CA ARG A 539 -10.13 -19.37 8.55
C ARG A 539 -9.63 -17.94 8.54
N PHE A 540 -9.59 -17.28 7.38
CA PHE A 540 -9.08 -15.92 7.25
C PHE A 540 -10.16 -14.94 6.82
N ILE A 541 -10.01 -13.68 7.22
CA ILE A 541 -10.93 -12.60 6.84
C ILE A 541 -10.77 -12.22 5.37
N ILE A 542 -9.51 -12.25 4.89
CA ILE A 542 -9.24 -12.04 3.48
C ILE A 542 -9.30 -13.39 2.77
N LYS A 543 -10.49 -13.70 2.27
CA LYS A 543 -10.85 -14.98 1.66
C LYS A 543 -10.56 -14.94 0.17
N LYS A 544 -9.27 -14.93 -0.17
CA LYS A 544 -8.76 -15.00 -1.55
C LYS A 544 -7.74 -16.12 -1.64
N TYR A 545 -8.19 -17.27 -2.11
CA TYR A 545 -7.35 -18.44 -2.24
C TYR A 545 -6.93 -18.66 -3.70
N GLU A 546 -5.73 -19.20 -3.86
CA GLU A 546 -5.23 -19.93 -5.03
C GLU A 546 -5.32 -21.40 -4.75
N LEU A 547 -5.61 -22.17 -5.78
CA LEU A 547 -5.28 -23.58 -5.79
C LEU A 547 -4.15 -23.82 -6.79
N ASN A 548 -3.04 -24.35 -6.29
CA ASN A 548 -1.82 -24.67 -7.03
C ASN A 548 -1.48 -26.16 -6.92
N SER A 549 -0.46 -26.58 -7.65
CA SER A 549 0.22 -27.85 -7.47
C SER A 549 1.73 -27.59 -7.34
N PRO A 550 2.47 -28.33 -6.50
CA PRO A 550 3.94 -28.22 -6.42
C PRO A 550 4.63 -28.63 -7.72
N GLU A 551 4.00 -29.48 -8.53
CA GLU A 551 4.51 -29.83 -9.84
C GLU A 551 4.14 -28.76 -10.88
N SER A 552 5.04 -28.47 -11.85
CA SER A 552 4.76 -27.44 -12.86
C SER A 552 3.64 -27.86 -13.82
N PHE A 553 2.55 -27.09 -13.84
CA PHE A 553 1.44 -27.17 -14.81
C PHE A 553 1.27 -25.83 -15.53
N ASN A 554 0.79 -25.87 -16.77
CA ASN A 554 0.55 -24.65 -17.57
C ASN A 554 -0.67 -23.88 -17.07
N SER A 555 -1.69 -24.59 -16.59
CA SER A 555 -2.93 -24.02 -16.10
C SER A 555 -3.63 -24.95 -15.12
N ILE A 556 -4.34 -24.35 -14.17
CA ILE A 556 -5.30 -25.03 -13.29
C ILE A 556 -6.62 -24.29 -13.47
N SER A 557 -7.68 -25.02 -13.83
CA SER A 557 -8.97 -24.41 -14.16
C SER A 557 -10.14 -25.22 -13.63
N VAL A 558 -11.26 -24.54 -13.37
CA VAL A 558 -12.57 -25.16 -13.16
C VAL A 558 -13.34 -25.22 -14.48
N LYS A 559 -13.99 -26.35 -14.76
CA LYS A 559 -14.79 -26.54 -15.98
C LYS A 559 -15.97 -25.57 -16.10
N ARG A 560 -16.48 -25.09 -14.96
CA ARG A 560 -17.54 -24.08 -14.81
C ARG A 560 -17.36 -23.32 -13.50
N GLU A 561 -18.09 -22.21 -13.31
CA GLU A 561 -18.19 -21.60 -11.98
C GLU A 561 -18.99 -22.53 -11.07
N PHE A 562 -18.41 -22.87 -9.91
CA PHE A 562 -19.13 -23.56 -8.84
C PHE A 562 -19.47 -22.58 -7.73
N LYS A 563 -20.66 -22.68 -7.17
CA LYS A 563 -21.13 -21.82 -6.07
C LYS A 563 -21.81 -22.69 -5.02
N PHE A 564 -21.30 -22.62 -3.80
CA PHE A 564 -21.85 -23.30 -2.63
C PHE A 564 -22.29 -22.25 -1.61
N ILE A 565 -23.37 -22.54 -0.89
CA ILE A 565 -23.86 -21.73 0.22
C ILE A 565 -23.91 -22.65 1.41
N HIS A 566 -23.13 -22.34 2.45
CA HIS A 566 -23.00 -23.18 3.63
C HIS A 566 -22.61 -22.31 4.83
N ASN A 567 -23.22 -22.54 6.01
CA ASN A 567 -23.01 -21.75 7.25
C ASN A 567 -22.96 -20.23 7.00
N ASN A 568 -23.98 -19.67 6.33
CA ASN A 568 -24.06 -18.25 5.95
C ASN A 568 -22.85 -17.72 5.20
N THR A 569 -22.21 -18.55 4.39
CA THR A 569 -21.01 -18.22 3.61
C THR A 569 -21.21 -18.72 2.18
N VAL A 570 -20.95 -17.85 1.20
CA VAL A 570 -21.02 -18.23 -0.23
C VAL A 570 -19.62 -18.52 -0.74
N VAL A 571 -19.24 -19.79 -0.94
CA VAL A 571 -17.96 -20.18 -1.55
C VAL A 571 -18.12 -20.30 -3.07
N LYS A 572 -17.37 -19.50 -3.84
CA LYS A 572 -17.40 -19.53 -5.30
C LYS A 572 -16.07 -19.96 -5.89
N PHE A 573 -16.03 -20.98 -6.74
CA PHE A 573 -14.83 -21.37 -7.49
C PHE A 573 -14.96 -20.90 -8.93
N LYS A 574 -14.08 -20.00 -9.39
CA LYS A 574 -14.10 -19.47 -10.76
C LYS A 574 -12.71 -19.31 -11.37
N ASN A 575 -12.62 -19.42 -12.69
CA ASN A 575 -11.39 -19.12 -13.43
C ASN A 575 -11.12 -17.62 -13.45
N LYS A 576 -9.93 -17.21 -13.03
CA LYS A 576 -9.42 -15.84 -13.20
C LYS A 576 -7.92 -15.87 -13.39
N ARG A 577 -7.41 -15.43 -14.56
CA ARG A 577 -5.97 -15.39 -14.89
C ARG A 577 -5.25 -16.73 -14.60
N ASN A 578 -5.78 -17.84 -15.12
CA ASN A 578 -5.25 -19.21 -14.94
C ASN A 578 -5.24 -19.74 -13.49
N LYS A 579 -6.04 -19.15 -12.61
CA LYS A 579 -6.13 -19.47 -11.18
C LYS A 579 -7.59 -19.68 -10.77
N ILE A 580 -7.83 -20.47 -9.74
CA ILE A 580 -9.17 -20.64 -9.14
C ILE A 580 -9.31 -19.61 -8.04
N TYR A 581 -10.18 -18.63 -8.26
CA TYR A 581 -10.48 -17.63 -7.25
C TYR A 581 -11.64 -18.11 -6.39
N ILE A 582 -11.42 -18.14 -5.08
CA ILE A 582 -12.42 -18.50 -4.09
C ILE A 582 -12.82 -17.24 -3.33
N SER A 583 -14.04 -16.73 -3.56
CA SER A 583 -14.63 -15.71 -2.68
C SER A 583 -15.56 -16.37 -1.70
N ASN A 584 -15.46 -15.97 -0.44
CA ASN A 584 -16.48 -16.19 0.58
C ASN A 584 -17.08 -14.83 0.97
N LYS A 585 -18.40 -14.70 0.81
CA LYS A 585 -19.18 -13.57 1.32
C LYS A 585 -20.14 -14.10 2.37
N SER A 586 -20.14 -13.52 3.56
CA SER A 586 -21.17 -13.85 4.55
C SER A 586 -22.54 -13.45 3.98
N VAL A 587 -23.45 -14.41 3.91
CA VAL A 587 -24.87 -14.15 3.68
C VAL A 587 -25.35 -13.55 4.98
N HIS A 588 -25.59 -12.24 5.01
CA HIS A 588 -26.19 -11.58 6.15
C HIS A 588 -27.41 -12.38 6.62
N ASP A 589 -27.29 -12.97 7.80
CA ASP A 589 -28.43 -13.50 8.52
C ASP A 589 -29.23 -12.28 8.99
N SER A 590 -30.33 -12.04 8.31
CA SER A 590 -31.26 -10.96 8.63
C SER A 590 -31.90 -11.10 10.02
N SER A 591 -31.58 -12.15 10.79
CA SER A 591 -31.99 -12.33 12.18
C SER A 591 -31.16 -11.49 13.17
N GLY A 592 -29.83 -11.48 13.05
CA GLY A 592 -28.94 -10.65 13.89
C GLY A 592 -29.00 -9.17 13.53
N ASP A 593 -29.21 -8.87 12.25
CA ASP A 593 -29.48 -7.51 11.79
C ASP A 593 -30.83 -7.00 12.30
N VAL A 594 -31.86 -7.83 12.50
CA VAL A 594 -33.14 -7.36 13.04
C VAL A 594 -33.02 -6.96 14.51
N GLU A 595 -32.36 -7.72 15.37
CA GLU A 595 -32.16 -7.29 16.78
C GLU A 595 -31.24 -6.07 16.89
N THR A 596 -30.21 -6.00 16.06
CA THR A 596 -29.29 -4.85 16.01
C THR A 596 -29.98 -3.61 15.40
N LEU A 597 -30.79 -3.77 14.36
CA LEU A 597 -31.64 -2.72 13.79
C LEU A 597 -32.74 -2.33 14.76
N ILE A 598 -33.34 -3.24 15.53
CA ILE A 598 -34.30 -2.93 16.58
C ILE A 598 -33.61 -2.10 17.67
N ARG A 599 -32.44 -2.50 18.18
CA ARG A 599 -31.66 -1.72 19.15
C ARG A 599 -31.24 -0.36 18.60
N ASN A 600 -30.78 -0.29 17.35
CA ASN A 600 -30.39 0.97 16.71
C ASN A 600 -31.60 1.86 16.44
N ASN A 601 -32.74 1.30 16.08
CA ASN A 601 -33.99 2.04 15.88
C ASN A 601 -34.55 2.53 17.22
N GLU A 602 -34.45 1.74 18.30
CA GLU A 602 -34.78 2.17 19.67
C GLU A 602 -33.86 3.31 20.14
N LYS A 603 -32.53 3.21 19.90
CA LYS A 603 -31.59 4.32 20.14
C LYS A 603 -31.95 5.57 19.34
N LEU A 604 -32.26 5.44 18.05
CA LEU A 604 -32.66 6.56 17.20
C LEU A 604 -34.00 7.17 17.61
N ILE A 605 -34.97 6.36 18.06
CA ILE A 605 -36.25 6.84 18.60
C ILE A 605 -36.00 7.64 19.89
N ASN A 606 -35.13 7.16 20.79
CA ASN A 606 -34.75 7.86 22.01
C ASN A 606 -34.00 9.17 21.73
N GLU A 607 -33.06 9.16 20.79
CA GLU A 607 -32.34 10.34 20.29
C GLU A 607 -33.31 11.37 19.70
N ASN A 608 -34.27 10.93 18.86
CA ASN A 608 -35.25 11.80 18.22
C ASN A 608 -36.24 12.39 19.24
N ASN A 609 -36.64 11.61 20.26
CA ASN A 609 -37.45 12.11 21.37
C ASN A 609 -36.69 13.16 22.21
N ARG A 610 -35.39 12.93 22.46
CA ARG A 610 -34.51 13.92 23.11
C ARG A 610 -34.38 15.20 22.29
N LEU A 611 -34.18 15.09 20.97
CA LEU A 611 -34.10 16.22 20.05
C LEU A 611 -35.42 16.99 19.95
N LYS A 612 -36.57 16.30 19.92
CA LYS A 612 -37.90 16.95 19.97
C LYS A 612 -38.11 17.72 21.27
N SER A 613 -37.69 17.18 22.41
CA SER A 613 -37.74 17.87 23.71
C SER A 613 -36.87 19.13 23.69
N LYS A 614 -35.63 19.01 23.17
CA LYS A 614 -34.68 20.13 23.03
C LYS A 614 -35.21 21.21 22.08
N ASN A 615 -35.85 20.84 20.97
CA ASN A 615 -36.49 21.77 20.04
C ASN A 615 -37.68 22.48 20.67
N LYS A 616 -38.48 21.79 21.50
CA LYS A 616 -39.57 22.40 22.25
C LYS A 616 -39.05 23.44 23.26
N GLU A 617 -37.95 23.14 23.93
CA GLU A 617 -37.28 24.10 24.83
C GLU A 617 -36.70 25.29 24.05
N LEU A 618 -36.07 25.05 22.90
CA LEU A 618 -35.50 26.09 22.05
C LEU A 618 -36.60 27.03 21.52
N ASN A 619 -37.72 26.48 21.04
CA ASN A 619 -38.88 27.26 20.60
C ASN A 619 -39.48 28.09 21.74
N LYS A 620 -39.54 27.55 22.95
CA LYS A 620 -39.96 28.32 24.13
C LYS A 620 -39.01 29.49 24.41
N ARG A 621 -37.69 29.27 24.33
CA ARG A 621 -36.69 30.34 24.49
C ARG A 621 -36.77 31.38 23.37
N ILE A 622 -37.06 30.99 22.14
CA ILE A 622 -37.27 31.90 21.00
C ILE A 622 -38.49 32.78 21.23
N GLU A 623 -39.61 32.22 21.69
CA GLU A 623 -40.81 32.99 22.02
C GLU A 623 -40.57 33.94 23.21
N GLU A 624 -39.90 33.48 24.27
CA GLU A 624 -39.48 34.34 25.39
C GLU A 624 -38.57 35.49 24.93
N PHE A 625 -37.66 35.23 23.99
CA PHE A 625 -36.77 36.24 23.42
C PHE A 625 -37.53 37.25 22.55
N LYS A 626 -38.48 36.79 21.71
CA LYS A 626 -39.37 37.67 20.93
C LYS A 626 -40.21 38.56 21.83
N SER A 627 -40.80 38.02 22.91
CA SER A 627 -41.57 38.80 23.88
C SER A 627 -40.69 39.86 24.56
N ARG A 628 -39.47 39.51 24.99
CA ARG A 628 -38.52 40.48 25.58
C ARG A 628 -38.09 41.56 24.59
N LYS A 629 -37.86 41.21 23.32
CA LYS A 629 -37.52 42.17 22.26
C LYS A 629 -38.70 43.10 21.94
N ALA A 630 -39.92 42.58 21.92
CA ALA A 630 -41.14 43.37 21.74
C ALA A 630 -41.37 44.35 22.91
N VAL A 631 -41.17 43.91 24.15
CA VAL A 631 -41.25 44.78 25.34
C VAL A 631 -40.21 45.90 25.27
N ARG A 632 -38.94 45.58 24.95
CA ARG A 632 -37.89 46.60 24.74
C ARG A 632 -38.24 47.61 23.65
N LEU A 633 -38.78 47.16 22.51
CA LEU A 633 -39.18 48.06 21.42
C LEU A 633 -40.34 48.97 21.82
N ILE A 634 -41.28 48.47 22.63
CA ILE A 634 -42.40 49.27 23.16
C ILE A 634 -41.90 50.31 24.16
N ASP A 635 -40.95 49.95 25.03
CA ASP A 635 -40.38 50.88 26.00
C ASP A 635 -39.52 51.96 25.31
N ASP A 636 -38.68 51.60 24.33
CA ASP A 636 -37.94 52.56 23.49
C ASP A 636 -38.87 53.51 22.73
N PHE A 637 -40.03 53.01 22.28
CA PHE A 637 -41.02 53.82 21.57
C PHE A 637 -41.74 54.79 22.51
N LYS A 638 -42.03 54.35 23.76
CA LYS A 638 -42.60 55.21 24.80
C LYS A 638 -41.63 56.30 25.27
N ASP A 639 -40.35 55.98 25.39
CA ASP A 639 -39.31 56.95 25.75
C ASP A 639 -39.06 57.98 24.65
N LYS A 640 -39.27 57.62 23.37
CA LYS A 640 -39.25 58.59 22.25
C LYS A 640 -40.53 59.45 22.13
N LEU A 641 -41.63 59.02 22.74
CA LEU A 641 -42.92 59.72 22.74
C LEU A 641 -43.07 60.70 23.91
N ARG A 642 -42.35 60.46 25.01
CA ARG A 642 -42.19 61.39 26.15
C ARG A 642 -41.17 62.47 25.81
#